data_AF-A0A9P5B8C7-F1
#
_entry.id   AF-A0A9P5B8C7-F1
#
_cell.length_a   1.000
_cell.length_b   1.000
_cell.length_c   1.000
_cell.angle_alpha   90.00
_cell.angle_beta   90.00
_cell.angle_gamma   90.00
#
_symmetry.space_group_name_H-M   'P 1'
#
loop_
_entity.id
_entity.type
_entity.pdbx_description
1 polymer ?
#
loop_
_entity_poly.entity_id
_entity_poly.type
_entity_poly.pdbx_seq_one_letter_code
_entity_poly.pdbx_strand_id
1 'polypeptide(L)'
;MTSRRHVHFNSRASSWTSPEPTSTEAIDRFHQSLPSYEPTPLVSLNDLAQEIGVGAVHVKDETNRFGLPAFKILGASWGAFRSIAEEFGLPLDSDIDTVREAAKSHQLTLYAATEGNHGRAVARISAIFDISAEIHVPASMHLSTVKLIESEGAKVVMSKGRYEDAMLEAESASKHEKGIMVQDHAFGDYQTWIVDGYGTMMREVDEQLGSAKADLVIAPVGVGSFAQAVVSHSKRQGTSTSTLTVEPDTAACLWKSLEKGEFTEIPTTGTIMAGLNCGAPSTIAWDLLKNGVDASLTVSDYEAHQSTLYLQSQGINAGPCGGSTLAALRRLTPDDKKVLGLNGKSTVVIFCTERNRDYDVPHDVSGNDPMALTQTLVQINSASPDLGSVPGPGETAIARYVAAWLEHRDLETHWVEYTKGRPSVVGVVRGSGGGKSVMFNGHLDTVTIMGYDDDPLSGKIVDGRLYGRGSADMKGGVAAGMIALANTKKLGLRGDVIFTGVADEESLSKGTEDILRAGWRADAAVVSESTNLEVNHAHKGYCHIEIKVYGLAAHGSRADLGIDAIVNAGHFLVEFGKYVKKLQEGHGNETLGTGTAHASVISGGEEKSSYPAQCTIIAERRTIPGETNEVVQKEFDDIIAKVAKEVTDFKAEAKIFFSRPPQFTAADHPFTKLVSGIVGSVTGKDAVIAGAPFWTDCALLAEKGIVPLLWGPTGEGFHGKEEFVHVKSIEQVAEGLTDIAAEFCVLVTALQRYKEDTNSVAGWLASTAKAYGYKPQTTESDTRQESSGRLKGSARKEAKKKASGSQKEPANTYTVPIKDFVPMANYIAAQRKPRIQVPDSFATTIDRVIYERSSFRRLLAEQGVEVNETADQSHAYFVRVLEAVREALRPNMPKTAKDKSPQPNTPRSLAQNFDVLALEEPSQEFLNAPEVERPKQMAQDNTTYEVEEQESLDDALTVWHLLMIDAGKIRDRIAWV
;
A
#
# COMPACT_ATOMS: atom_id res chain seq x y z
N MET A 1 10.60 -8.51 15.30
CA MET A 1 9.18 -8.81 14.99
C MET A 1 9.08 -9.08 13.49
N THR A 2 8.31 -10.11 13.12
CA THR A 2 8.14 -10.61 11.75
C THR A 2 7.66 -9.52 10.80
N SER A 3 8.18 -9.48 9.57
CA SER A 3 7.84 -8.49 8.54
C SER A 3 6.41 -8.64 7.99
N ARG A 4 5.68 -9.70 8.34
CA ARG A 4 4.36 -10.03 7.80
C ARG A 4 3.22 -9.63 8.74
N ARG A 5 2.01 -9.57 8.19
CA ARG A 5 0.74 -9.40 8.92
C ARG A 5 0.66 -10.38 10.10
N HIS A 6 0.21 -9.94 11.27
CA HIS A 6 0.14 -10.78 12.47
C HIS A 6 -1.11 -11.69 12.47
N VAL A 7 -1.19 -12.64 13.41
CA VAL A 7 -2.38 -13.47 13.63
C VAL A 7 -3.35 -12.71 14.53
N HIS A 8 -4.58 -12.51 14.08
CA HIS A 8 -5.65 -11.94 14.90
C HIS A 8 -6.12 -13.00 15.90
N PHE A 9 -6.26 -12.65 17.18
CA PHE A 9 -6.82 -13.53 18.20
C PHE A 9 -8.02 -12.89 18.89
N ASN A 10 -9.12 -13.63 18.96
CA ASN A 10 -10.35 -13.20 19.62
C ASN A 10 -10.57 -14.01 20.91
N SER A 11 -10.18 -13.42 22.04
CA SER A 11 -10.33 -14.07 23.35
C SER A 11 -11.79 -14.35 23.73
N ARG A 12 -12.75 -13.58 23.19
CA ARG A 12 -14.18 -13.72 23.52
C ARG A 12 -14.82 -14.93 22.84
N ALA A 13 -14.29 -15.37 21.70
CA ALA A 13 -14.82 -16.48 20.91
C ALA A 13 -14.82 -17.82 21.64
N SER A 14 -13.89 -18.02 22.59
CA SER A 14 -13.85 -19.23 23.42
C SER A 14 -15.09 -19.42 24.31
N SER A 15 -15.74 -18.31 24.70
CA SER A 15 -16.93 -18.30 25.56
C SER A 15 -18.24 -18.07 24.80
N TRP A 16 -18.15 -17.82 23.50
CA TRP A 16 -19.30 -17.55 22.66
C TRP A 16 -19.88 -18.85 22.11
N THR A 17 -21.20 -18.97 22.11
CA THR A 17 -21.93 -20.12 21.58
C THR A 17 -22.77 -19.67 20.40
N SER A 18 -22.74 -20.43 19.32
CA SER A 18 -23.62 -20.21 18.16
C SER A 18 -25.09 -20.43 18.53
N PRO A 19 -26.01 -19.64 17.96
CA PRO A 19 -27.42 -20.01 17.92
C PRO A 19 -27.59 -21.43 17.35
N GLU A 20 -28.55 -22.18 17.88
CA GLU A 20 -28.87 -23.53 17.41
C GLU A 20 -29.38 -23.49 15.96
N PRO A 21 -28.86 -24.34 15.05
CA PRO A 21 -29.31 -24.38 13.66
C PRO A 21 -30.74 -24.94 13.53
N THR A 22 -31.37 -24.62 12.40
CA THR A 22 -32.66 -25.20 12.02
C THR A 22 -32.48 -26.68 11.68
N SER A 23 -33.24 -27.57 12.35
CA SER A 23 -33.31 -29.05 12.18
C SER A 23 -32.27 -29.69 11.22
N THR A 24 -31.18 -30.20 11.78
CA THR A 24 -30.06 -30.81 11.05
C THR A 24 -30.40 -32.13 10.36
N GLU A 25 -31.36 -32.90 10.91
CA GLU A 25 -31.76 -34.21 10.38
C GLU A 25 -32.39 -34.14 8.98
N ALA A 26 -33.09 -33.04 8.66
CA ALA A 26 -33.71 -32.85 7.35
C ALA A 26 -32.66 -32.65 6.24
N ILE A 27 -31.58 -31.93 6.56
CA ILE A 27 -30.48 -31.64 5.63
C ILE A 27 -29.76 -32.93 5.24
N ASP A 28 -29.40 -33.75 6.23
CA ASP A 28 -28.67 -34.99 5.98
C ASP A 28 -29.53 -36.00 5.21
N ARG A 29 -30.81 -36.13 5.58
CA ARG A 29 -31.76 -36.97 4.83
C ARG A 29 -31.87 -36.53 3.38
N PHE A 30 -31.97 -35.22 3.14
CA PHE A 30 -32.01 -34.66 1.80
C PHE A 30 -30.73 -34.97 1.02
N HIS A 31 -29.55 -34.65 1.55
CA HIS A 31 -28.29 -34.92 0.86
C HIS A 31 -28.07 -36.42 0.59
N GLN A 32 -28.41 -37.29 1.54
CA GLN A 32 -28.33 -38.75 1.37
C GLN A 32 -29.29 -39.28 0.31
N SER A 33 -30.37 -38.56 0.02
CA SER A 33 -31.32 -38.92 -1.05
C SER A 33 -30.82 -38.50 -2.45
N LEU A 34 -29.86 -37.59 -2.55
CA LEU A 34 -29.35 -37.12 -3.85
C LEU A 34 -28.55 -38.23 -4.58
N PRO A 35 -28.65 -38.30 -5.92
CA PRO A 35 -27.90 -39.28 -6.69
C PRO A 35 -26.38 -39.17 -6.47
N SER A 36 -25.72 -40.31 -6.27
CA SER A 36 -24.26 -40.39 -6.07
C SER A 36 -23.76 -39.71 -4.78
N TYR A 37 -24.60 -39.58 -3.75
CA TYR A 37 -24.14 -39.17 -2.43
C TYR A 37 -23.23 -40.25 -1.81
N GLU A 38 -22.02 -39.83 -1.47
CA GLU A 38 -21.13 -40.54 -0.56
C GLU A 38 -20.43 -39.51 0.34
N PRO A 39 -20.22 -39.79 1.64
CA PRO A 39 -19.36 -38.97 2.49
C PRO A 39 -17.96 -38.89 1.89
N THR A 40 -17.44 -37.68 1.67
CA THR A 40 -16.09 -37.53 1.13
C THR A 40 -15.03 -38.00 2.11
N PRO A 41 -13.83 -38.41 1.65
CA PRO A 41 -12.78 -38.90 2.53
C PRO A 41 -12.32 -37.86 3.58
N LEU A 42 -12.06 -38.34 4.80
CA LEU A 42 -11.28 -37.64 5.81
C LEU A 42 -9.88 -38.26 5.87
N VAL A 43 -8.92 -37.66 5.17
CA VAL A 43 -7.57 -38.20 4.98
C VAL A 43 -6.69 -37.80 6.14
N SER A 44 -5.98 -38.77 6.75
CA SER A 44 -5.03 -38.50 7.84
C SER A 44 -3.63 -38.15 7.30
N LEU A 45 -3.03 -37.09 7.82
CA LEU A 45 -1.69 -36.61 7.48
C LEU A 45 -0.73 -36.78 8.67
N ASN A 46 -0.22 -38.00 8.85
CA ASN A 46 0.57 -38.38 10.03
C ASN A 46 1.94 -37.67 10.09
N ASP A 47 2.59 -37.51 8.94
CA ASP A 47 3.85 -36.79 8.78
C ASP A 47 3.71 -35.31 9.14
N LEU A 48 2.64 -34.67 8.68
CA LEU A 48 2.32 -33.29 9.05
C LEU A 48 2.00 -33.15 10.54
N ALA A 49 1.27 -34.09 11.14
CA ALA A 49 1.01 -34.04 12.58
C ALA A 49 2.31 -34.04 13.40
N GLN A 50 3.29 -34.83 12.98
CA GLN A 50 4.64 -34.85 13.57
C GLN A 50 5.40 -33.54 13.31
N GLU A 51 5.34 -32.99 12.10
CA GLU A 51 5.94 -31.69 11.73
C GLU A 51 5.42 -30.56 12.63
N ILE A 52 4.10 -30.49 12.82
CA ILE A 52 3.43 -29.42 13.57
C ILE A 52 3.53 -29.64 15.09
N GLY A 53 3.68 -30.89 15.54
CA GLY A 53 3.75 -31.27 16.95
C GLY A 53 2.37 -31.43 17.61
N VAL A 54 1.39 -31.95 16.86
CA VAL A 54 0.02 -32.24 17.32
C VAL A 54 -0.27 -33.74 17.24
N GLY A 55 -1.36 -34.20 17.86
CA GLY A 55 -1.72 -35.62 17.91
C GLY A 55 -2.19 -36.17 16.56
N ALA A 56 -2.98 -35.40 15.81
CA ALA A 56 -3.45 -35.77 14.49
C ALA A 56 -3.76 -34.54 13.63
N VAL A 57 -3.55 -34.65 12.32
CA VAL A 57 -4.05 -33.69 11.33
C VAL A 57 -4.85 -34.45 10.28
N HIS A 58 -6.06 -33.97 10.00
CA HIS A 58 -6.95 -34.54 9.00
C HIS A 58 -7.34 -33.51 7.94
N VAL A 59 -7.40 -33.94 6.69
CA VAL A 59 -7.91 -33.15 5.56
C VAL A 59 -9.26 -33.71 5.16
N LYS A 60 -10.31 -32.87 5.19
CA LYS A 60 -11.58 -33.19 4.54
C LYS A 60 -11.45 -32.89 3.05
N ASP A 61 -11.45 -33.93 2.22
CA ASP A 61 -11.19 -33.84 0.78
C ASP A 61 -12.48 -33.61 -0.02
N GLU A 62 -12.77 -32.35 -0.37
CA GLU A 62 -13.93 -31.97 -1.18
C GLU A 62 -13.61 -31.83 -2.68
N THR A 63 -12.48 -32.38 -3.14
CA THR A 63 -12.07 -32.31 -4.55
C THR A 63 -12.98 -33.13 -5.49
N ASN A 64 -13.89 -33.94 -4.95
CA ASN A 64 -14.79 -34.80 -5.72
C ASN A 64 -16.18 -34.99 -5.08
N ARG A 65 -16.83 -33.91 -4.66
CA ARG A 65 -18.18 -33.95 -4.05
C ARG A 65 -19.27 -34.12 -5.12
N PHE A 66 -20.03 -35.21 -5.10
CA PHE A 66 -21.02 -35.57 -6.13
C PHE A 66 -20.47 -35.59 -7.58
N GLY A 67 -19.18 -35.92 -7.74
CA GLY A 67 -18.50 -35.85 -9.04
C GLY A 67 -18.14 -34.43 -9.51
N LEU A 68 -18.37 -33.41 -8.68
CA LEU A 68 -17.98 -32.02 -8.93
C LEU A 68 -16.65 -31.69 -8.22
N PRO A 69 -15.89 -30.70 -8.73
CA PRO A 69 -14.56 -30.38 -8.21
C PRO A 69 -14.56 -29.55 -6.91
N ALA A 70 -15.68 -29.42 -6.20
CA ALA A 70 -15.80 -28.63 -4.97
C ALA A 70 -17.08 -28.94 -4.18
N PHE A 71 -17.10 -28.52 -2.91
CA PHE A 71 -18.19 -28.73 -1.95
C PHE A 71 -19.49 -27.95 -2.21
N LYS A 72 -19.47 -26.93 -3.09
CA LYS A 72 -20.54 -25.91 -3.20
C LYS A 72 -21.94 -26.47 -3.46
N ILE A 73 -22.03 -27.65 -4.05
CA ILE A 73 -23.28 -28.38 -4.29
C ILE A 73 -24.07 -28.71 -3.02
N LEU A 74 -23.42 -28.89 -1.86
CA LEU A 74 -24.14 -29.10 -0.59
C LEU A 74 -25.02 -27.89 -0.25
N GLY A 75 -24.45 -26.69 -0.24
CA GLY A 75 -25.20 -25.47 0.01
C GLY A 75 -26.20 -25.14 -1.09
N ALA A 76 -25.77 -25.20 -2.36
CA ALA A 76 -26.62 -24.87 -3.50
C ALA A 76 -27.85 -25.78 -3.61
N SER A 77 -27.68 -27.09 -3.37
CA SER A 77 -28.78 -28.05 -3.45
C SER A 77 -29.79 -27.89 -2.32
N TRP A 78 -29.33 -27.70 -1.08
CA TRP A 78 -30.23 -27.46 0.05
C TRP A 78 -30.95 -26.11 -0.06
N GLY A 79 -30.25 -25.07 -0.50
CA GLY A 79 -30.85 -23.77 -0.81
C GLY A 79 -31.96 -23.91 -1.86
N ALA A 80 -31.68 -24.55 -3.00
CA ALA A 80 -32.66 -24.78 -4.04
C ALA A 80 -33.87 -25.60 -3.55
N PHE A 81 -33.64 -26.71 -2.86
CA PHE A 81 -34.70 -27.55 -2.29
C PHE A 81 -35.60 -26.76 -1.34
N ARG A 82 -35.01 -25.98 -0.43
CA ARG A 82 -35.76 -25.17 0.54
C ARG A 82 -36.57 -24.07 -0.13
N SER A 83 -36.02 -23.39 -1.13
CA SER A 83 -36.75 -22.35 -1.87
C SER A 83 -37.92 -22.92 -2.64
N ILE A 84 -37.74 -24.07 -3.29
CA ILE A 84 -38.84 -24.76 -3.99
C ILE A 84 -39.89 -25.24 -2.99
N ALA A 85 -39.47 -25.82 -1.86
CA ALA A 85 -40.38 -26.29 -0.84
C ALA A 85 -41.19 -25.15 -0.20
N GLU A 86 -40.57 -23.99 0.05
CA GLU A 86 -41.27 -22.81 0.56
C GLU A 86 -42.25 -22.24 -0.46
N GLU A 87 -41.83 -22.06 -1.71
CA GLU A 87 -42.66 -21.51 -2.80
C GLU A 87 -43.93 -22.34 -3.04
N PHE A 88 -43.82 -23.67 -2.95
CA PHE A 88 -44.93 -24.59 -3.20
C PHE A 88 -45.58 -25.17 -1.92
N GLY A 89 -45.17 -24.71 -0.74
CA GLY A 89 -45.73 -25.17 0.54
C GLY A 89 -45.51 -26.66 0.83
N LEU A 90 -44.38 -27.22 0.37
CA LEU A 90 -44.03 -28.63 0.56
C LEU A 90 -43.34 -28.87 1.93
N PRO A 91 -43.61 -30.01 2.60
CA PRO A 91 -42.87 -30.43 3.79
C PRO A 91 -41.36 -30.65 3.51
N LEU A 92 -40.50 -30.44 4.51
CA LEU A 92 -39.05 -30.62 4.37
C LEU A 92 -38.56 -32.07 4.34
N ASP A 93 -39.46 -33.01 4.63
CA ASP A 93 -39.24 -34.44 4.45
C ASP A 93 -39.80 -34.97 3.11
N SER A 94 -40.24 -34.07 2.21
CA SER A 94 -40.63 -34.44 0.85
C SER A 94 -39.48 -35.08 0.09
N ASP A 95 -39.76 -36.15 -0.66
CA ASP A 95 -38.77 -36.78 -1.53
C ASP A 95 -38.45 -35.92 -2.78
N ILE A 96 -37.32 -36.24 -3.41
CA ILE A 96 -36.83 -35.52 -4.60
C ILE A 96 -37.84 -35.55 -5.74
N ASP A 97 -38.57 -36.66 -5.92
CA ASP A 97 -39.52 -36.80 -7.02
C ASP A 97 -40.73 -35.87 -6.84
N THR A 98 -41.21 -35.71 -5.60
CA THR A 98 -42.27 -34.77 -5.24
C THR A 98 -41.86 -33.32 -5.51
N VAL A 99 -40.65 -32.94 -5.10
CA VAL A 99 -40.11 -31.59 -5.34
C VAL A 99 -39.87 -31.34 -6.83
N ARG A 100 -39.33 -32.34 -7.55
CA ARG A 100 -39.15 -32.32 -9.01
C ARG A 100 -40.46 -32.07 -9.73
N GLU A 101 -41.50 -32.85 -9.43
CA GLU A 101 -42.81 -32.71 -10.09
C GLU A 101 -43.45 -31.34 -9.80
N ALA A 102 -43.33 -30.82 -8.57
CA ALA A 102 -43.80 -29.48 -8.23
C ALA A 102 -43.08 -28.37 -9.03
N ALA A 103 -41.74 -28.40 -9.07
CA ALA A 103 -40.96 -27.41 -9.81
C ALA A 103 -41.20 -27.50 -11.33
N LYS A 104 -41.25 -28.71 -11.88
CA LYS A 104 -41.42 -28.96 -13.31
C LYS A 104 -42.81 -28.59 -13.81
N SER A 105 -43.87 -28.92 -13.06
CA SER A 105 -45.26 -28.56 -13.43
C SER A 105 -45.48 -27.04 -13.54
N HIS A 106 -44.62 -26.25 -12.88
CA HIS A 106 -44.66 -24.79 -12.91
C HIS A 106 -43.63 -24.15 -13.85
N GLN A 107 -42.85 -24.96 -14.59
CA GLN A 107 -41.77 -24.51 -15.49
C GLN A 107 -40.76 -23.59 -14.79
N LEU A 108 -40.40 -23.96 -13.55
CA LEU A 108 -39.47 -23.19 -12.74
C LEU A 108 -38.07 -23.12 -13.40
N THR A 109 -37.37 -22.00 -13.23
CA THR A 109 -35.95 -21.85 -13.59
C THR A 109 -35.14 -21.41 -12.38
N LEU A 110 -33.97 -22.02 -12.15
CA LEU A 110 -33.04 -21.54 -11.12
C LEU A 110 -32.04 -20.55 -11.71
N TYR A 111 -31.80 -19.46 -10.98
CA TYR A 111 -30.90 -18.39 -11.35
C TYR A 111 -29.73 -18.28 -10.37
N ALA A 112 -28.53 -18.00 -10.86
CA ALA A 112 -27.39 -17.66 -10.02
C ALA A 112 -26.37 -16.80 -10.78
N ALA A 113 -25.64 -15.97 -10.06
CA ALA A 113 -24.42 -15.35 -10.55
C ALA A 113 -23.18 -16.05 -9.97
N THR A 114 -22.13 -16.26 -10.77
CA THR A 114 -20.92 -16.91 -10.27
C THR A 114 -19.65 -16.53 -11.04
N GLU A 115 -18.51 -16.66 -10.34
CA GLU A 115 -17.18 -16.73 -10.97
C GLU A 115 -16.55 -18.14 -10.92
N GLY A 116 -17.32 -19.18 -10.54
CA GLY A 116 -16.75 -20.52 -10.45
C GLY A 116 -17.74 -21.64 -10.11
N ASN A 117 -17.40 -22.41 -9.07
CA ASN A 117 -18.07 -23.68 -8.78
C ASN A 117 -19.54 -23.57 -8.33
N HIS A 118 -20.02 -22.38 -7.96
CA HIS A 118 -21.40 -22.21 -7.48
C HIS A 118 -22.40 -22.36 -8.62
N GLY A 119 -22.14 -21.74 -9.77
CA GLY A 119 -23.02 -21.90 -10.94
C GLY A 119 -23.05 -23.33 -11.46
N ARG A 120 -21.93 -24.07 -11.39
CA ARG A 120 -21.92 -25.51 -11.71
C ARG A 120 -22.78 -26.32 -10.74
N ALA A 121 -22.74 -25.98 -9.45
CA ALA A 121 -23.55 -26.61 -8.43
C ALA A 121 -25.05 -26.35 -8.64
N VAL A 122 -25.43 -25.10 -8.92
CA VAL A 122 -26.82 -24.72 -9.26
C VAL A 122 -27.28 -25.43 -10.55
N ALA A 123 -26.45 -25.46 -11.58
CA ALA A 123 -26.75 -26.18 -12.81
C ALA A 123 -26.98 -27.69 -12.57
N ARG A 124 -26.11 -28.33 -11.76
CA ARG A 124 -26.25 -29.75 -11.41
C ARG A 124 -27.54 -30.05 -10.65
N ILE A 125 -27.91 -29.22 -9.66
CA ILE A 125 -29.17 -29.46 -8.92
C ILE A 125 -30.40 -29.21 -9.81
N SER A 126 -30.37 -28.21 -10.69
CA SER A 126 -31.44 -28.02 -11.69
C SER A 126 -31.61 -29.25 -12.57
N ALA A 127 -30.52 -29.87 -13.01
CA ALA A 127 -30.58 -31.12 -13.78
C ALA A 127 -31.18 -32.28 -12.97
N ILE A 128 -30.90 -32.39 -11.67
CA ILE A 128 -31.50 -33.42 -10.78
C ILE A 128 -33.01 -33.20 -10.63
N PHE A 129 -33.45 -31.94 -10.55
CA PHE A 129 -34.87 -31.56 -10.50
C PHE A 129 -35.52 -31.45 -11.89
N ASP A 130 -34.82 -31.79 -12.98
CA ASP A 130 -35.35 -31.75 -14.35
C ASP A 130 -36.00 -30.39 -14.71
N ILE A 131 -35.34 -29.30 -14.29
CA ILE A 131 -35.72 -27.90 -14.54
C ILE A 131 -34.57 -27.12 -15.18
N SER A 132 -34.87 -25.92 -15.70
CA SER A 132 -33.86 -25.06 -16.32
C SER A 132 -32.95 -24.38 -15.28
N ALA A 133 -31.72 -24.07 -15.70
CA ALA A 133 -30.80 -23.19 -14.97
C ALA A 133 -30.30 -22.08 -15.89
N GLU A 134 -30.29 -20.85 -15.39
CA GLU A 134 -29.66 -19.69 -16.03
C GLU A 134 -28.58 -19.10 -15.12
N ILE A 135 -27.33 -19.15 -15.58
CA ILE A 135 -26.16 -18.76 -14.80
C ILE A 135 -25.53 -17.52 -15.42
N HIS A 136 -25.50 -16.42 -14.68
CA HIS A 136 -24.86 -15.19 -15.09
C HIS A 136 -23.41 -15.19 -14.65
N VAL A 137 -22.52 -14.84 -15.57
CA VAL A 137 -21.07 -14.80 -15.32
C VAL A 137 -20.48 -13.50 -15.86
N PRO A 138 -19.43 -12.93 -15.25
CA PRO A 138 -18.85 -11.68 -15.72
C PRO A 138 -18.07 -11.85 -17.03
N ALA A 139 -17.90 -10.74 -17.75
CA ALA A 139 -17.17 -10.72 -19.02
C ALA A 139 -15.71 -11.22 -18.92
N SER A 140 -15.12 -11.14 -17.72
CA SER A 140 -13.76 -11.56 -17.41
C SER A 140 -13.60 -13.07 -17.17
N MET A 141 -14.68 -13.84 -17.06
CA MET A 141 -14.61 -15.27 -16.79
C MET A 141 -13.92 -16.02 -17.94
N HIS A 142 -12.98 -16.90 -17.60
CA HIS A 142 -12.28 -17.73 -18.58
C HIS A 142 -13.25 -18.71 -19.29
N LEU A 143 -13.13 -18.85 -20.60
CA LEU A 143 -14.02 -19.66 -21.45
C LEU A 143 -14.09 -21.14 -21.04
N SER A 144 -13.02 -21.69 -20.45
CA SER A 144 -13.07 -23.08 -19.94
C SER A 144 -14.04 -23.23 -18.77
N THR A 145 -14.12 -22.24 -17.88
CA THR A 145 -15.04 -22.24 -16.74
C THR A 145 -16.49 -22.12 -17.21
N VAL A 146 -16.75 -21.26 -18.21
CA VAL A 146 -18.05 -21.14 -18.87
C VAL A 146 -18.51 -22.48 -19.41
N LYS A 147 -17.65 -23.15 -20.19
CA LYS A 147 -17.95 -24.48 -20.77
C LYS A 147 -18.24 -25.54 -19.71
N LEU A 148 -17.58 -25.48 -18.56
CA LEU A 148 -17.84 -26.42 -17.46
C LEU A 148 -19.24 -26.21 -16.84
N ILE A 149 -19.75 -24.98 -16.79
CA ILE A 149 -21.11 -24.69 -16.35
C ILE A 149 -22.12 -25.14 -17.41
N GLU A 150 -21.88 -24.81 -18.69
CA GLU A 150 -22.72 -25.25 -19.81
C GLU A 150 -22.82 -26.78 -19.91
N SER A 151 -21.74 -27.49 -19.60
CA SER A 151 -21.71 -28.97 -19.64
C SER A 151 -22.64 -29.64 -18.63
N GLU A 152 -23.11 -28.90 -17.61
CA GLU A 152 -24.11 -29.37 -16.65
C GLU A 152 -25.55 -29.11 -17.13
N GLY A 153 -25.74 -28.54 -18.34
CA GLY A 153 -27.04 -28.29 -18.96
C GLY A 153 -27.61 -26.89 -18.71
N ALA A 154 -26.85 -25.98 -18.11
CA ALA A 154 -27.29 -24.60 -17.87
C ALA A 154 -27.14 -23.70 -19.10
N LYS A 155 -28.05 -22.73 -19.22
CA LYS A 155 -27.86 -21.55 -20.07
C LYS A 155 -26.93 -20.58 -19.36
N VAL A 156 -25.78 -20.27 -19.95
CA VAL A 156 -24.84 -19.28 -19.39
C VAL A 156 -25.01 -17.93 -20.10
N VAL A 157 -25.18 -16.87 -19.32
CA VAL A 157 -25.31 -15.50 -19.80
C VAL A 157 -24.07 -14.72 -19.38
N MET A 158 -23.29 -14.30 -20.36
CA MET A 158 -22.15 -13.40 -20.12
C MET A 158 -22.68 -11.98 -19.90
N SER A 159 -22.52 -11.45 -18.69
CA SER A 159 -22.83 -10.06 -18.39
C SER A 159 -21.87 -9.14 -19.15
N LYS A 160 -22.35 -7.93 -19.47
CA LYS A 160 -21.52 -6.89 -20.11
C LYS A 160 -20.53 -6.23 -19.14
N GLY A 161 -20.67 -6.51 -17.84
CA GLY A 161 -19.94 -5.83 -16.78
C GLY A 161 -19.12 -6.75 -15.88
N ARG A 162 -18.88 -6.28 -14.65
CA ARG A 162 -18.16 -6.98 -13.58
C ARG A 162 -19.09 -8.00 -12.89
N TYR A 163 -18.58 -8.67 -11.87
CA TYR A 163 -19.35 -9.67 -11.13
C TYR A 163 -20.64 -9.10 -10.53
N GLU A 164 -20.62 -7.87 -10.02
CA GLU A 164 -21.81 -7.23 -9.47
C GLU A 164 -22.90 -6.99 -10.53
N ASP A 165 -22.49 -6.71 -11.78
CA ASP A 165 -23.44 -6.57 -12.89
C ASP A 165 -24.09 -7.92 -13.22
N ALA A 166 -23.32 -9.01 -13.23
CA ALA A 166 -23.85 -10.36 -13.40
C ALA A 166 -24.85 -10.74 -12.29
N MET A 167 -24.61 -10.32 -11.05
CA MET A 167 -25.55 -10.51 -9.94
C MET A 167 -26.86 -9.77 -10.14
N LEU A 168 -26.80 -8.48 -10.48
CA LEU A 168 -27.99 -7.65 -10.71
C LEU A 168 -28.80 -8.16 -11.91
N GLU A 169 -28.12 -8.59 -12.97
CA GLU A 169 -28.76 -9.21 -14.13
C GLU A 169 -29.45 -10.52 -13.75
N ALA A 170 -28.81 -11.40 -12.97
CA ALA A 170 -29.42 -12.65 -12.49
C ALA A 170 -30.65 -12.39 -11.60
N GLU A 171 -30.56 -11.42 -10.68
CA GLU A 171 -31.67 -11.04 -9.81
C GLU A 171 -32.83 -10.42 -10.60
N SER A 172 -32.52 -9.59 -11.60
CA SER A 172 -33.53 -9.02 -12.49
C SER A 172 -34.22 -10.11 -13.31
N ALA A 173 -33.47 -11.04 -13.87
CA ALA A 173 -34.00 -12.15 -14.65
C ALA A 173 -34.89 -13.06 -13.78
N SER A 174 -34.47 -13.38 -12.55
CA SER A 174 -35.24 -14.24 -11.64
C SER A 174 -36.58 -13.63 -11.22
N LYS A 175 -36.68 -12.29 -11.14
CA LYS A 175 -37.93 -11.58 -10.78
C LYS A 175 -38.92 -11.43 -11.94
N HIS A 176 -38.42 -11.38 -13.18
CA HIS A 176 -39.26 -11.19 -14.37
C HIS A 176 -39.83 -12.49 -14.92
N GLU A 177 -39.13 -13.60 -14.71
CA GLU A 177 -39.58 -14.94 -15.04
C GLU A 177 -40.06 -15.67 -13.77
N LYS A 178 -40.70 -16.85 -13.89
CA LYS A 178 -41.02 -17.69 -12.72
C LYS A 178 -39.74 -18.36 -12.21
N GLY A 179 -38.85 -17.56 -11.65
CA GLY A 179 -37.48 -17.94 -11.30
C GLY A 179 -37.20 -17.88 -9.80
N ILE A 180 -36.37 -18.81 -9.32
CA ILE A 180 -35.80 -18.75 -7.97
C ILE A 180 -34.30 -18.48 -8.08
N MET A 181 -33.82 -17.45 -7.38
CA MET A 181 -32.41 -17.15 -7.29
C MET A 181 -31.76 -17.94 -6.14
N VAL A 182 -30.67 -18.64 -6.44
CA VAL A 182 -29.91 -19.46 -5.48
C VAL A 182 -28.47 -18.94 -5.43
N GLN A 183 -28.16 -18.12 -4.42
CA GLN A 183 -26.91 -17.37 -4.39
C GLN A 183 -26.08 -17.58 -3.11
N ASP A 184 -24.81 -17.96 -3.26
CA ASP A 184 -23.88 -18.24 -2.16
C ASP A 184 -23.27 -16.99 -1.47
N HIS A 185 -23.63 -15.79 -1.92
CA HIS A 185 -23.27 -14.51 -1.31
C HIS A 185 -24.54 -13.70 -1.06
N ALA A 186 -24.64 -13.09 0.12
CA ALA A 186 -25.79 -12.27 0.50
C ALA A 186 -25.37 -10.82 0.76
N PHE A 187 -26.07 -9.88 0.12
CA PHE A 187 -26.17 -8.47 0.50
C PHE A 187 -27.66 -8.20 0.80
N GLY A 188 -28.01 -7.96 2.08
CA GLY A 188 -29.40 -7.74 2.52
C GLY A 188 -30.08 -8.99 3.11
N ASP A 189 -31.42 -8.99 3.12
CA ASP A 189 -32.26 -10.02 3.77
C ASP A 189 -32.36 -11.31 2.92
N TYR A 190 -31.25 -12.03 2.78
CA TYR A 190 -31.18 -13.32 2.09
C TYR A 190 -31.23 -14.50 3.07
N GLN A 191 -31.82 -15.62 2.64
CA GLN A 191 -32.04 -16.79 3.49
C GLN A 191 -30.74 -17.57 3.78
N THR A 192 -30.55 -18.03 5.03
CA THR A 192 -29.32 -18.69 5.52
C THR A 192 -29.13 -20.14 5.04
N TRP A 193 -30.01 -20.66 4.18
CA TRP A 193 -30.07 -22.10 3.90
C TRP A 193 -28.81 -22.63 3.22
N ILE A 194 -28.17 -21.89 2.32
CA ILE A 194 -26.93 -22.35 1.69
C ILE A 194 -25.84 -22.65 2.73
N VAL A 195 -25.78 -21.85 3.80
CA VAL A 195 -24.85 -22.05 4.93
C VAL A 195 -25.20 -23.33 5.68
N ASP A 196 -26.49 -23.57 5.93
CA ASP A 196 -26.97 -24.78 6.62
C ASP A 196 -26.57 -26.05 5.86
N GLY A 197 -26.64 -26.02 4.52
CA GLY A 197 -26.26 -27.13 3.65
C GLY A 197 -24.78 -27.52 3.78
N TYR A 198 -23.88 -26.54 3.93
CA TYR A 198 -22.46 -26.80 4.18
C TYR A 198 -22.21 -27.54 5.50
N GLY A 199 -23.16 -27.46 6.45
CA GLY A 199 -23.16 -28.19 7.71
C GLY A 199 -22.91 -29.70 7.58
N THR A 200 -23.31 -30.32 6.47
CA THR A 200 -23.11 -31.75 6.22
C THR A 200 -21.64 -32.15 6.26
N MET A 201 -20.71 -31.32 5.77
CA MET A 201 -19.28 -31.66 5.81
C MET A 201 -18.78 -31.82 7.24
N MET A 202 -19.20 -30.96 8.15
CA MET A 202 -18.75 -31.00 9.54
C MET A 202 -19.36 -32.16 10.32
N ARG A 203 -20.59 -32.57 9.97
CA ARG A 203 -21.21 -33.78 10.52
C ARG A 203 -20.53 -35.04 10.01
N GLU A 204 -20.21 -35.11 8.72
CA GLU A 204 -19.40 -36.21 8.18
C GLU A 204 -18.02 -36.28 8.87
N VAL A 205 -17.38 -35.13 9.15
CA VAL A 205 -16.13 -35.10 9.93
C VAL A 205 -16.33 -35.67 11.33
N ASP A 206 -17.37 -35.27 12.06
CA ASP A 206 -17.66 -35.79 13.40
C ASP A 206 -17.88 -37.32 13.36
N GLU A 207 -18.62 -37.83 12.38
CA GLU A 207 -18.86 -39.26 12.19
C GLU A 207 -17.56 -40.03 11.87
N GLN A 208 -16.73 -39.48 10.99
CA GLN A 208 -15.47 -40.09 10.57
C GLN A 208 -14.39 -40.05 11.67
N LEU A 209 -14.42 -39.07 12.57
CA LEU A 209 -13.56 -39.00 13.76
C LEU A 209 -14.05 -39.90 14.91
N GLY A 210 -15.34 -40.24 14.94
CA GLY A 210 -15.94 -41.11 15.94
C GLY A 210 -15.87 -40.52 17.35
N SER A 211 -15.13 -41.17 18.25
CA SER A 211 -14.96 -40.67 19.63
C SER A 211 -13.91 -39.55 19.76
N ALA A 212 -13.05 -39.39 18.76
CA ALA A 212 -12.11 -38.26 18.72
C ALA A 212 -12.89 -36.98 18.38
N LYS A 213 -12.47 -35.85 18.93
CA LYS A 213 -13.04 -34.53 18.63
C LYS A 213 -11.97 -33.64 18.03
N ALA A 214 -12.36 -32.77 17.10
CA ALA A 214 -11.46 -31.73 16.61
C ALA A 214 -11.24 -30.68 17.71
N ASP A 215 -9.97 -30.41 18.03
CA ASP A 215 -9.57 -29.31 18.92
C ASP A 215 -9.45 -28.00 18.14
N LEU A 216 -9.05 -28.08 16.87
CA LEU A 216 -8.99 -26.93 15.96
C LEU A 216 -9.54 -27.31 14.58
N VAL A 217 -10.35 -26.42 14.02
CA VAL A 217 -10.82 -26.49 12.64
C VAL A 217 -10.37 -25.24 11.89
N ILE A 218 -9.74 -25.42 10.72
CA ILE A 218 -9.26 -24.33 9.87
C ILE A 218 -10.15 -24.17 8.65
N ALA A 219 -10.79 -23.01 8.50
CA ALA A 219 -11.69 -22.67 7.42
C ALA A 219 -11.07 -21.62 6.47
N PRO A 220 -10.97 -21.90 5.16
CA PRO A 220 -10.65 -20.87 4.18
C PRO A 220 -11.88 -19.97 3.96
N VAL A 221 -11.62 -18.67 3.75
CA VAL A 221 -12.66 -17.64 3.70
C VAL A 221 -12.64 -16.92 2.37
N GLY A 222 -13.77 -16.95 1.66
CA GLY A 222 -14.12 -16.01 0.58
C GLY A 222 -15.16 -15.02 1.10
N VAL A 223 -16.41 -15.11 0.61
CA VAL A 223 -17.53 -14.32 1.15
C VAL A 223 -17.97 -14.70 2.58
N GLY A 224 -17.37 -15.73 3.18
CA GLY A 224 -17.63 -16.13 4.57
C GLY A 224 -18.72 -17.19 4.80
N SER A 225 -19.54 -17.54 3.81
CA SER A 225 -20.65 -18.52 3.98
C SER A 225 -20.18 -19.90 4.46
N PHE A 226 -19.05 -20.41 3.94
CA PHE A 226 -18.49 -21.67 4.43
C PHE A 226 -17.90 -21.56 5.83
N ALA A 227 -17.13 -20.49 6.09
CA ALA A 227 -16.57 -20.22 7.41
C ALA A 227 -17.67 -20.06 8.47
N GLN A 228 -18.79 -19.45 8.11
CA GLN A 228 -19.97 -19.34 8.97
C GLN A 228 -20.48 -20.73 9.35
N ALA A 229 -20.64 -21.65 8.40
CA ALA A 229 -21.06 -23.01 8.71
C ALA A 229 -20.09 -23.72 9.67
N VAL A 230 -18.77 -23.55 9.44
CA VAL A 230 -17.74 -24.15 10.31
C VAL A 230 -17.83 -23.61 11.73
N VAL A 231 -17.96 -22.29 11.88
CA VAL A 231 -18.06 -21.64 13.19
C VAL A 231 -19.37 -22.02 13.89
N SER A 232 -20.50 -22.02 13.18
CA SER A 232 -21.80 -22.46 13.71
C SER A 232 -21.73 -23.88 14.29
N HIS A 233 -21.10 -24.81 13.57
CA HIS A 233 -20.95 -26.20 14.03
C HIS A 233 -19.96 -26.34 15.18
N SER A 234 -18.84 -25.62 15.12
CA SER A 234 -17.74 -25.74 16.09
C SER A 234 -18.04 -25.05 17.41
N LYS A 235 -18.91 -24.02 17.40
CA LYS A 235 -19.33 -23.23 18.57
C LYS A 235 -20.72 -23.60 19.10
N ARG A 236 -21.25 -24.79 18.78
CA ARG A 236 -22.52 -25.27 19.33
C ARG A 236 -22.44 -25.53 20.84
N GLN A 237 -23.58 -25.66 21.51
CA GLN A 237 -23.57 -25.92 22.95
C GLN A 237 -22.88 -27.26 23.26
N GLY A 238 -21.89 -27.23 24.17
CA GLY A 238 -21.18 -28.43 24.61
C GLY A 238 -19.96 -28.83 23.77
N THR A 239 -19.56 -28.03 22.78
CA THR A 239 -18.26 -28.16 22.10
C THR A 239 -17.22 -27.21 22.69
N SER A 240 -15.94 -27.54 22.49
CA SER A 240 -14.79 -26.73 22.90
C SER A 240 -13.80 -26.53 21.75
N THR A 241 -14.26 -26.73 20.52
CA THR A 241 -13.44 -26.66 19.31
C THR A 241 -13.10 -25.21 18.98
N SER A 242 -11.81 -24.93 18.78
CA SER A 242 -11.34 -23.65 18.28
C SER A 242 -11.48 -23.58 16.76
N THR A 243 -11.64 -22.37 16.25
CA THR A 243 -11.79 -22.07 14.83
C THR A 243 -10.73 -21.07 14.38
N LEU A 244 -10.05 -21.40 13.29
CA LEU A 244 -9.07 -20.53 12.65
C LEU A 244 -9.54 -20.24 11.23
N THR A 245 -9.57 -18.97 10.83
CA THR A 245 -9.86 -18.59 9.44
C THR A 245 -8.60 -18.21 8.68
N VAL A 246 -8.58 -18.51 7.38
CA VAL A 246 -7.50 -18.13 6.47
C VAL A 246 -8.01 -17.45 5.20
N GLU A 247 -7.35 -16.35 4.84
CA GLU A 247 -7.57 -15.59 3.61
C GLU A 247 -6.25 -15.40 2.83
N PRO A 248 -6.30 -15.13 1.52
CA PRO A 248 -5.13 -14.65 0.79
C PRO A 248 -4.67 -13.28 1.33
N ASP A 249 -3.37 -13.01 1.31
CA ASP A 249 -2.81 -11.71 1.73
C ASP A 249 -3.48 -10.53 0.99
N THR A 250 -3.82 -10.73 -0.28
CA THR A 250 -4.38 -9.72 -1.19
C THR A 250 -5.91 -9.63 -1.21
N ALA A 251 -6.62 -10.46 -0.43
CA ALA A 251 -8.08 -10.39 -0.25
C ALA A 251 -8.50 -10.74 1.19
N ALA A 252 -7.80 -10.15 2.17
CA ALA A 252 -7.96 -10.40 3.61
C ALA A 252 -9.13 -9.61 4.25
N CYS A 253 -10.33 -9.69 3.67
CA CYS A 253 -11.46 -8.84 4.05
C CYS A 253 -12.00 -9.13 5.47
N LEU A 254 -12.08 -10.40 5.87
CA LEU A 254 -12.49 -10.80 7.21
C LEU A 254 -11.43 -10.42 8.23
N TRP A 255 -10.15 -10.71 7.98
CA TRP A 255 -9.06 -10.36 8.88
C TRP A 255 -9.02 -8.85 9.14
N LYS A 256 -9.07 -8.02 8.08
CA LYS A 256 -9.09 -6.55 8.22
C LYS A 256 -10.33 -6.05 8.96
N SER A 257 -11.49 -6.70 8.76
CA SER A 257 -12.71 -6.38 9.50
C SER A 257 -12.60 -6.75 10.99
N LEU A 258 -12.02 -7.91 11.31
CA LEU A 258 -11.81 -8.36 12.70
C LEU A 258 -10.83 -7.46 13.46
N GLU A 259 -9.73 -7.06 12.82
CA GLU A 259 -8.76 -6.11 13.39
C GLU A 259 -9.39 -4.75 13.73
N LYS A 260 -10.22 -4.22 12.84
CA LYS A 260 -10.93 -2.96 13.08
C LYS A 260 -12.13 -3.11 14.03
N GLY A 261 -12.64 -4.34 14.19
CA GLY A 261 -13.85 -4.62 14.95
C GLY A 261 -15.16 -4.20 14.25
N GLU A 262 -15.10 -3.83 12.97
CA GLU A 262 -16.23 -3.39 12.15
C GLU A 262 -16.17 -3.97 10.72
N PHE A 263 -17.32 -4.07 10.08
CA PHE A 263 -17.43 -4.56 8.70
C PHE A 263 -16.63 -3.64 7.77
N THR A 264 -15.66 -4.20 7.05
CA THR A 264 -14.76 -3.45 6.18
C THR A 264 -14.69 -4.09 4.80
N GLU A 265 -14.94 -3.29 3.77
CA GLU A 265 -14.66 -3.66 2.38
C GLU A 265 -13.24 -3.23 1.99
N ILE A 266 -12.59 -4.04 1.17
CA ILE A 266 -11.23 -3.81 0.69
C ILE A 266 -11.14 -4.06 -0.82
N PRO A 267 -10.29 -3.30 -1.54
CA PRO A 267 -9.92 -3.67 -2.90
C PRO A 267 -9.10 -4.97 -2.87
N THR A 268 -9.24 -5.80 -3.90
CA THR A 268 -8.42 -7.02 -4.06
C THR A 268 -7.48 -6.89 -5.24
N THR A 269 -6.29 -7.49 -5.11
CA THR A 269 -5.34 -7.65 -6.21
C THR A 269 -5.21 -9.16 -6.48
N GLY A 270 -5.49 -9.60 -7.70
CA GLY A 270 -5.84 -11.00 -8.01
C GLY A 270 -4.91 -12.06 -7.39
N THR A 271 -5.48 -13.20 -7.00
CA THR A 271 -4.81 -14.33 -6.32
C THR A 271 -5.08 -15.66 -7.04
N ILE A 272 -4.18 -16.63 -6.92
CA ILE A 272 -4.42 -18.02 -7.37
C ILE A 272 -5.52 -18.72 -6.55
N MET A 273 -5.81 -18.25 -5.34
CA MET A 273 -6.90 -18.71 -4.48
C MET A 273 -8.23 -18.06 -4.89
N ALA A 274 -8.64 -18.26 -6.15
CA ALA A 274 -9.76 -17.54 -6.77
C ALA A 274 -11.08 -17.62 -5.98
N GLY A 275 -11.37 -18.76 -5.34
CA GLY A 275 -12.56 -18.92 -4.49
C GLY A 275 -12.53 -18.12 -3.18
N LEU A 276 -11.38 -17.54 -2.83
CA LEU A 276 -11.14 -16.72 -1.64
C LEU A 276 -10.88 -15.24 -2.00
N ASN A 277 -10.92 -14.87 -3.29
CA ASN A 277 -10.66 -13.51 -3.77
C ASN A 277 -11.87 -12.58 -3.54
N CYS A 278 -12.23 -12.33 -2.29
CA CYS A 278 -13.40 -11.53 -1.94
C CYS A 278 -12.98 -10.24 -1.24
N GLY A 279 -13.54 -9.11 -1.68
CA GLY A 279 -13.28 -7.79 -1.10
C GLY A 279 -14.14 -7.47 0.12
N ALA A 280 -15.20 -8.25 0.38
CA ALA A 280 -16.14 -8.02 1.48
C ALA A 280 -16.66 -9.35 2.04
N PRO A 281 -16.75 -9.50 3.38
CA PRO A 281 -17.50 -10.60 3.98
C PRO A 281 -19.00 -10.47 3.65
N SER A 282 -19.76 -11.56 3.72
CA SER A 282 -21.22 -11.49 3.63
C SER A 282 -21.82 -10.89 4.90
N THR A 283 -22.82 -10.02 4.74
CA THR A 283 -23.48 -9.32 5.86
C THR A 283 -24.13 -10.28 6.86
N ILE A 284 -24.65 -11.43 6.39
CA ILE A 284 -25.25 -12.46 7.25
C ILE A 284 -24.22 -13.27 8.03
N ALA A 285 -22.99 -13.36 7.53
CA ALA A 285 -21.91 -14.12 8.15
C ALA A 285 -21.17 -13.27 9.19
N TRP A 286 -21.14 -11.94 9.00
CA TRP A 286 -20.30 -11.03 9.77
C TRP A 286 -20.49 -11.13 11.28
N ASP A 287 -21.71 -11.01 11.79
CA ASP A 287 -21.96 -11.03 13.24
C ASP A 287 -21.53 -12.36 13.88
N LEU A 288 -21.72 -13.47 13.17
CA LEU A 288 -21.32 -14.78 13.64
C LEU A 288 -19.81 -14.93 13.63
N LEU A 289 -19.15 -14.56 12.52
CA LEU A 289 -17.69 -14.67 12.38
C LEU A 289 -16.96 -13.75 13.35
N LYS A 290 -17.43 -12.50 13.53
CA LYS A 290 -16.90 -11.54 14.48
C LYS A 290 -16.84 -12.07 15.90
N ASN A 291 -17.86 -12.83 16.31
CA ASN A 291 -17.96 -13.34 17.67
C ASN A 291 -17.38 -14.75 17.85
N GLY A 292 -17.48 -15.60 16.84
CA GLY A 292 -17.19 -17.04 16.96
C GLY A 292 -15.84 -17.49 16.42
N VAL A 293 -15.12 -16.69 15.64
CA VAL A 293 -13.77 -17.03 15.15
C VAL A 293 -12.74 -16.81 16.26
N ASP A 294 -11.97 -17.84 16.64
CA ASP A 294 -10.95 -17.75 17.70
C ASP A 294 -9.66 -17.08 17.21
N ALA A 295 -9.28 -17.37 15.97
CA ALA A 295 -8.14 -16.73 15.33
C ALA A 295 -8.38 -16.52 13.82
N SER A 296 -7.74 -15.51 13.26
CA SER A 296 -7.74 -15.25 11.82
C SER A 296 -6.35 -14.89 11.34
N LEU A 297 -5.95 -15.41 10.19
CA LEU A 297 -4.67 -15.09 9.57
C LEU A 297 -4.77 -15.10 8.05
N THR A 298 -3.66 -14.76 7.42
CA THR A 298 -3.54 -14.66 5.96
C THR A 298 -2.38 -15.49 5.42
N VAL A 299 -2.41 -15.86 4.15
CA VAL A 299 -1.30 -16.59 3.51
C VAL A 299 -1.03 -16.02 2.12
N SER A 300 0.22 -16.09 1.71
CA SER A 300 0.60 -15.72 0.35
C SER A 300 0.23 -16.81 -0.65
N ASP A 301 0.09 -16.43 -1.91
CA ASP A 301 -0.12 -17.38 -3.02
C ASP A 301 1.00 -18.43 -3.07
N TYR A 302 2.25 -18.06 -2.79
CA TYR A 302 3.37 -18.99 -2.74
C TYR A 302 3.22 -20.04 -1.63
N GLU A 303 2.85 -19.63 -0.41
CA GLU A 303 2.61 -20.56 0.70
C GLU A 303 1.44 -21.53 0.39
N ALA A 304 0.37 -21.01 -0.21
CA ALA A 304 -0.75 -21.82 -0.66
C ALA A 304 -0.33 -22.83 -1.75
N HIS A 305 0.47 -22.39 -2.73
CA HIS A 305 1.00 -23.25 -3.79
C HIS A 305 1.88 -24.38 -3.25
N GLN A 306 2.83 -24.08 -2.35
CA GLN A 306 3.68 -25.11 -1.73
C GLN A 306 2.85 -26.13 -0.93
N SER A 307 1.81 -25.65 -0.26
CA SER A 307 0.87 -26.51 0.48
C SER A 307 0.01 -27.36 -0.46
N THR A 308 -0.41 -26.82 -1.61
CA THR A 308 -1.08 -27.60 -2.66
C THR A 308 -0.21 -28.72 -3.21
N LEU A 309 1.08 -28.44 -3.51
CA LEU A 309 2.02 -29.48 -3.96
C LEU A 309 2.19 -30.59 -2.92
N TYR A 310 2.26 -30.22 -1.64
CA TYR A 310 2.28 -31.18 -0.55
C TYR A 310 1.03 -32.06 -0.53
N LEU A 311 -0.18 -31.48 -0.59
CA LEU A 311 -1.43 -32.25 -0.59
C LEU A 311 -1.52 -33.20 -1.79
N GLN A 312 -1.05 -32.77 -2.96
CA GLN A 312 -0.96 -33.60 -4.16
C GLN A 312 -0.02 -34.80 -3.97
N SER A 313 1.10 -34.61 -3.26
CA SER A 313 2.01 -35.72 -2.91
C SER A 313 1.37 -36.75 -1.98
N GLN A 314 0.32 -36.37 -1.23
CA GLN A 314 -0.46 -37.24 -0.35
C GLN A 314 -1.66 -37.89 -1.07
N GLY A 315 -1.77 -37.73 -2.40
CA GLY A 315 -2.84 -38.28 -3.22
C GLY A 315 -4.13 -37.45 -3.28
N ILE A 316 -4.12 -36.23 -2.71
CA ILE A 316 -5.26 -35.31 -2.73
C ILE A 316 -5.08 -34.35 -3.91
N ASN A 317 -5.97 -34.39 -4.90
CA ASN A 317 -5.89 -33.51 -6.08
C ASN A 317 -6.33 -32.06 -5.76
N ALA A 318 -5.69 -31.43 -4.78
CA ALA A 318 -6.04 -30.14 -4.22
C ALA A 318 -5.73 -28.98 -5.17
N GLY A 319 -6.58 -27.95 -5.15
CA GLY A 319 -6.27 -26.62 -5.68
C GLY A 319 -5.79 -25.64 -4.60
N PRO A 320 -5.44 -24.39 -4.98
CA PRO A 320 -4.89 -23.40 -4.06
C PRO A 320 -5.78 -23.04 -2.86
N CYS A 321 -7.11 -22.97 -3.02
CA CYS A 321 -8.01 -22.66 -1.90
C CYS A 321 -8.00 -23.77 -0.83
N GLY A 322 -7.73 -25.02 -1.22
CA GLY A 322 -7.51 -26.11 -0.28
C GLY A 322 -6.14 -26.05 0.39
N GLY A 323 -5.11 -25.67 -0.38
CA GLY A 323 -3.74 -25.49 0.12
C GLY A 323 -3.60 -24.39 1.19
N SER A 324 -4.45 -23.36 1.15
CA SER A 324 -4.40 -22.24 2.10
C SER A 324 -4.60 -22.65 3.57
N THR A 325 -5.45 -23.65 3.84
CA THR A 325 -5.70 -24.15 5.21
C THR A 325 -4.48 -24.86 5.80
N LEU A 326 -3.74 -25.59 4.97
CA LEU A 326 -2.45 -26.18 5.37
C LEU A 326 -1.37 -25.11 5.56
N ALA A 327 -1.31 -24.13 4.65
CA ALA A 327 -0.40 -23.00 4.77
C ALA A 327 -0.63 -22.24 6.10
N ALA A 328 -1.90 -22.06 6.49
CA ALA A 328 -2.28 -21.44 7.75
C ALA A 328 -1.79 -22.24 8.96
N LEU A 329 -1.94 -23.57 8.95
CA LEU A 329 -1.47 -24.43 10.03
C LEU A 329 0.05 -24.35 10.18
N ARG A 330 0.80 -24.42 9.07
CA ARG A 330 2.28 -24.30 9.05
C ARG A 330 2.77 -22.94 9.53
N ARG A 331 1.98 -21.89 9.32
CA ARG A 331 2.31 -20.52 9.75
C ARG A 331 2.26 -20.34 11.27
N LEU A 332 1.51 -21.16 12.02
CA LEU A 332 1.34 -20.99 13.47
C LEU A 332 2.66 -21.21 14.22
N THR A 333 3.09 -20.18 14.95
CA THR A 333 4.27 -20.26 15.84
C THR A 333 3.96 -21.09 17.10
N PRO A 334 4.98 -21.50 17.87
CA PRO A 334 4.75 -22.15 19.16
C PRO A 334 3.86 -21.33 20.12
N ASP A 335 3.98 -20.00 20.10
CA ASP A 335 3.15 -19.12 20.92
C ASP A 335 1.71 -19.06 20.41
N ASP A 336 1.50 -18.98 19.09
CA ASP A 336 0.15 -19.03 18.50
C ASP A 336 -0.56 -20.34 18.86
N LYS A 337 0.15 -21.47 18.74
CA LYS A 337 -0.34 -22.81 19.11
C LYS A 337 -0.74 -22.86 20.59
N LYS A 338 0.04 -22.23 21.46
CA LYS A 338 -0.26 -22.14 22.90
C LYS A 338 -1.51 -21.30 23.17
N VAL A 339 -1.70 -20.18 22.46
CA VAL A 339 -2.91 -19.34 22.57
C VAL A 339 -4.15 -20.12 22.12
N LEU A 340 -4.03 -20.93 21.06
CA LEU A 340 -5.08 -21.84 20.57
C LEU A 340 -5.25 -23.13 21.40
N GLY A 341 -4.47 -23.33 22.46
CA GLY A 341 -4.54 -24.53 23.31
C GLY A 341 -4.05 -25.83 22.65
N LEU A 342 -3.34 -25.74 21.52
CA LEU A 342 -2.83 -26.90 20.80
C LEU A 342 -1.65 -27.54 21.52
N ASN A 343 -1.65 -28.88 21.56
CA ASN A 343 -0.61 -29.68 22.16
C ASN A 343 -0.47 -31.04 21.42
N GLY A 344 0.47 -31.88 21.87
CA GLY A 344 0.75 -33.19 21.25
C GLY A 344 -0.39 -34.21 21.30
N LYS A 345 -1.54 -33.89 21.90
CA LYS A 345 -2.76 -34.71 21.87
C LYS A 345 -3.87 -34.11 21.01
N SER A 346 -3.65 -32.91 20.46
CA SER A 346 -4.68 -32.18 19.73
C SER A 346 -4.96 -32.79 18.36
N THR A 347 -6.22 -32.79 17.95
CA THR A 347 -6.69 -33.17 16.62
C THR A 347 -7.04 -31.91 15.83
N VAL A 348 -6.39 -31.70 14.68
CA VAL A 348 -6.63 -30.57 13.79
C VAL A 348 -7.33 -31.05 12.53
N VAL A 349 -8.40 -30.35 12.11
CA VAL A 349 -9.09 -30.60 10.84
C VAL A 349 -8.90 -29.40 9.91
N ILE A 350 -8.46 -29.67 8.69
CA ILE A 350 -8.35 -28.69 7.60
C ILE A 350 -9.22 -29.11 6.42
N PHE A 351 -9.67 -28.15 5.61
CA PHE A 351 -10.57 -28.42 4.48
C PHE A 351 -9.89 -28.17 3.14
N CYS A 352 -9.89 -29.18 2.28
CA CYS A 352 -9.51 -29.04 0.87
C CYS A 352 -10.77 -28.76 0.03
N THR A 353 -11.10 -27.49 -0.15
CA THR A 353 -12.41 -27.05 -0.68
C THR A 353 -12.54 -27.10 -2.20
N GLU A 354 -11.45 -27.33 -2.94
CA GLU A 354 -11.48 -27.38 -4.39
C GLU A 354 -10.43 -28.33 -4.97
N ARG A 355 -10.72 -28.86 -6.16
CA ARG A 355 -9.78 -29.60 -7.00
C ARG A 355 -8.76 -28.67 -7.66
N ASN A 356 -7.60 -29.24 -8.02
CA ASN A 356 -6.58 -28.58 -8.82
C ASN A 356 -7.12 -28.03 -10.15
N ARG A 357 -6.50 -26.93 -10.60
CA ARG A 357 -6.69 -26.26 -11.89
C ARG A 357 -5.37 -25.66 -12.35
N ASP A 358 -5.29 -25.23 -13.60
CA ASP A 358 -4.11 -24.52 -14.09
C ASP A 358 -4.07 -23.08 -13.54
N TYR A 359 -2.86 -22.63 -13.16
CA TYR A 359 -2.53 -21.27 -12.74
C TYR A 359 -1.02 -21.02 -12.87
N ASP A 360 -0.63 -19.75 -12.97
CA ASP A 360 0.79 -19.36 -12.97
C ASP A 360 1.41 -19.58 -11.60
N VAL A 361 2.61 -20.17 -11.55
CA VAL A 361 3.31 -20.42 -10.29
C VAL A 361 3.68 -19.08 -9.65
N PRO A 362 3.20 -18.78 -8.43
CA PRO A 362 3.49 -17.52 -7.77
C PRO A 362 4.94 -17.44 -7.30
N HIS A 363 5.50 -16.24 -7.26
CA HIS A 363 6.80 -15.98 -6.63
C HIS A 363 6.67 -15.80 -5.11
N ASP A 364 7.73 -16.12 -4.38
CA ASP A 364 7.79 -15.87 -2.93
C ASP A 364 7.82 -14.35 -2.63
N VAL A 365 6.97 -13.93 -1.69
CA VAL A 365 6.83 -12.54 -1.23
C VAL A 365 7.43 -12.31 0.17
N SER A 366 7.95 -13.36 0.80
CA SER A 366 8.46 -13.31 2.18
C SER A 366 9.84 -12.63 2.31
N GLY A 367 10.59 -12.52 1.21
CA GLY A 367 11.94 -11.94 1.19
C GLY A 367 11.97 -10.45 1.59
N ASN A 368 12.84 -10.09 2.52
CA ASN A 368 13.11 -8.70 2.95
C ASN A 368 14.52 -8.21 2.58
N ASP A 369 15.26 -9.02 1.84
CA ASP A 369 16.57 -8.68 1.33
C ASP A 369 16.38 -7.94 -0.01
N PRO A 370 16.90 -6.71 -0.17
CA PRO A 370 16.67 -5.95 -1.39
C PRO A 370 17.28 -6.64 -2.62
N MET A 371 18.38 -7.38 -2.48
CA MET A 371 18.99 -8.15 -3.57
C MET A 371 18.04 -9.27 -4.05
N ALA A 372 17.58 -10.13 -3.15
CA ALA A 372 16.64 -11.21 -3.49
C ALA A 372 15.32 -10.67 -4.08
N LEU A 373 14.86 -9.52 -3.59
CA LEU A 373 13.72 -8.82 -4.16
C LEU A 373 14.00 -8.36 -5.59
N THR A 374 15.17 -7.76 -5.86
CA THR A 374 15.58 -7.41 -7.24
C THR A 374 15.62 -8.63 -8.15
N GLN A 375 16.15 -9.78 -7.71
CA GLN A 375 16.16 -11.01 -8.51
C GLN A 375 14.74 -11.41 -8.92
N THR A 376 13.81 -11.36 -7.98
CA THR A 376 12.41 -11.72 -8.22
C THR A 376 11.75 -10.75 -9.20
N LEU A 377 11.95 -9.44 -9.04
CA LEU A 377 11.42 -8.44 -9.97
C LEU A 377 11.98 -8.61 -11.38
N VAL A 378 13.28 -8.93 -11.53
CA VAL A 378 13.92 -9.19 -12.83
C VAL A 378 13.34 -10.44 -13.50
N GLN A 379 13.03 -11.48 -12.73
CA GLN A 379 12.42 -12.71 -13.23
C GLN A 379 10.99 -12.53 -13.76
N ILE A 380 10.32 -11.44 -13.41
CA ILE A 380 8.99 -11.11 -13.91
C ILE A 380 9.14 -10.26 -15.18
N ASN A 381 8.73 -10.81 -16.32
CA ASN A 381 8.71 -10.07 -17.57
C ASN A 381 7.66 -8.95 -17.51
N SER A 382 8.14 -7.70 -17.55
CA SER A 382 7.33 -6.48 -17.54
C SER A 382 7.66 -5.58 -18.74
N ALA A 383 8.19 -6.16 -19.82
CA ALA A 383 8.53 -5.39 -21.01
C ALA A 383 7.29 -4.64 -21.55
N SER A 384 7.48 -3.37 -21.87
CA SER A 384 6.42 -2.47 -22.34
C SER A 384 5.80 -2.99 -23.66
N PRO A 385 4.46 -3.13 -23.77
CA PRO A 385 3.81 -3.56 -25.01
C PRO A 385 3.99 -2.59 -26.18
N ASP A 386 4.35 -1.33 -25.92
CA ASP A 386 4.54 -0.31 -26.95
C ASP A 386 5.96 -0.28 -27.54
N LEU A 387 6.87 -1.15 -27.06
CA LEU A 387 8.28 -1.15 -27.45
C LEU A 387 8.71 -2.48 -28.10
N GLY A 388 9.59 -2.38 -29.10
CA GLY A 388 10.15 -3.52 -29.83
C GLY A 388 9.26 -4.04 -30.97
N SER A 389 9.76 -5.04 -31.71
CA SER A 389 9.03 -5.64 -32.84
C SER A 389 7.95 -6.64 -32.42
N VAL A 390 8.03 -7.13 -31.19
CA VAL A 390 7.05 -8.01 -30.55
C VAL A 390 6.60 -7.32 -29.27
N PRO A 391 5.30 -7.01 -29.10
CA PRO A 391 4.78 -6.41 -27.88
C PRO A 391 5.13 -7.24 -26.65
N GLY A 392 5.65 -6.57 -25.61
CA GLY A 392 5.84 -7.18 -24.30
C GLY A 392 4.51 -7.45 -23.56
N PRO A 393 4.54 -8.18 -22.44
CA PRO A 393 3.34 -8.55 -21.68
C PRO A 393 2.74 -7.40 -20.85
N GLY A 394 3.47 -6.30 -20.65
CA GLY A 394 3.07 -5.20 -19.77
C GLY A 394 3.26 -5.48 -18.29
N GLU A 395 2.80 -4.56 -17.44
CA GLU A 395 3.21 -4.44 -16.04
C GLU A 395 2.30 -5.22 -15.08
N THR A 396 1.24 -5.85 -15.58
CA THR A 396 0.21 -6.48 -14.71
C THR A 396 0.79 -7.55 -13.79
N ALA A 397 1.71 -8.40 -14.27
CA ALA A 397 2.30 -9.46 -13.46
C ALA A 397 3.21 -8.90 -12.35
N ILE A 398 4.07 -7.92 -12.69
CA ILE A 398 4.98 -7.31 -11.71
C ILE A 398 4.23 -6.43 -10.71
N ALA A 399 3.20 -5.70 -11.14
CA ALA A 399 2.33 -4.93 -10.26
C ALA A 399 1.59 -5.83 -9.25
N ARG A 400 1.10 -7.00 -9.68
CA ARG A 400 0.51 -7.99 -8.76
C ARG A 400 1.52 -8.49 -7.73
N TYR A 401 2.75 -8.77 -8.14
CA TYR A 401 3.80 -9.17 -7.21
C TYR A 401 4.11 -8.08 -6.18
N VAL A 402 4.28 -6.82 -6.63
CA VAL A 402 4.53 -5.68 -5.75
C VAL A 402 3.37 -5.49 -4.76
N ALA A 403 2.12 -5.54 -5.23
CA ALA A 403 0.95 -5.43 -4.36
C ALA A 403 0.88 -6.58 -3.34
N ALA A 404 1.12 -7.82 -3.75
CA ALA A 404 1.16 -8.97 -2.86
C ALA A 404 2.30 -8.86 -1.83
N TRP A 405 3.47 -8.35 -2.23
CA TRP A 405 4.60 -8.13 -1.34
C TRP A 405 4.29 -7.07 -0.27
N LEU A 406 3.60 -5.99 -0.63
CA LEU A 406 3.16 -4.95 0.30
C LEU A 406 2.07 -5.47 1.26
N GLU A 407 1.03 -6.13 0.74
CA GLU A 407 -0.08 -6.68 1.53
C GLU A 407 0.37 -7.78 2.49
N HIS A 408 1.35 -8.61 2.10
CA HIS A 408 1.97 -9.60 3.00
C HIS A 408 2.50 -8.95 4.29
N ARG A 409 2.96 -7.69 4.21
CA ARG A 409 3.51 -6.89 5.31
C ARG A 409 2.48 -5.95 5.94
N ASP A 410 1.23 -6.06 5.52
CA ASP A 410 0.13 -5.21 5.94
C ASP A 410 0.44 -3.72 5.72
N LEU A 411 1.05 -3.40 4.58
CA LEU A 411 1.26 -2.03 4.12
C LEU A 411 0.02 -1.57 3.35
N GLU A 412 -0.39 -0.31 3.55
CA GLU A 412 -1.51 0.27 2.81
C GLU A 412 -1.15 0.26 1.32
N THR A 413 -1.98 -0.40 0.50
CA THR A 413 -1.68 -0.70 -0.90
C THR A 413 -2.82 -0.25 -1.80
N HIS A 414 -2.50 0.41 -2.91
CA HIS A 414 -3.47 0.92 -3.88
C HIS A 414 -3.08 0.52 -5.31
N TRP A 415 -4.07 0.07 -6.07
CA TRP A 415 -3.96 -0.25 -7.49
C TRP A 415 -4.49 0.91 -8.33
N VAL A 416 -3.67 1.47 -9.22
CA VAL A 416 -4.03 2.61 -10.07
C VAL A 416 -3.87 2.20 -11.54
N GLU A 417 -4.98 2.12 -12.28
CA GLU A 417 -4.99 1.66 -13.67
C GLU A 417 -6.04 2.42 -14.48
N TYR A 418 -5.67 3.56 -15.08
CA TYR A 418 -6.55 4.28 -16.02
C TYR A 418 -6.44 3.72 -17.44
N THR A 419 -5.30 3.12 -17.78
CA THR A 419 -5.07 2.42 -19.05
C THR A 419 -5.01 0.92 -18.79
N LYS A 420 -5.96 0.17 -19.35
CA LYS A 420 -6.04 -1.29 -19.18
C LYS A 420 -4.71 -1.95 -19.57
N GLY A 421 -4.18 -2.79 -18.70
CA GLY A 421 -2.91 -3.50 -18.85
C GLY A 421 -1.67 -2.71 -18.41
N ARG A 422 -1.83 -1.45 -17.97
CA ARG A 422 -0.75 -0.57 -17.49
C ARG A 422 -0.93 -0.15 -16.02
N PRO A 423 -1.04 -1.10 -15.07
CA PRO A 423 -1.28 -0.76 -13.67
C PRO A 423 -0.02 -0.21 -12.98
N SER A 424 -0.23 0.80 -12.15
CA SER A 424 0.73 1.28 -11.16
C SER A 424 0.30 0.87 -9.75
N VAL A 425 1.24 0.71 -8.83
CA VAL A 425 0.99 0.34 -7.43
C VAL A 425 1.54 1.42 -6.50
N VAL A 426 0.72 1.82 -5.52
CA VAL A 426 1.13 2.77 -4.48
C VAL A 426 1.11 2.08 -3.13
N GLY A 427 2.25 2.08 -2.43
CA GLY A 427 2.38 1.63 -1.05
C GLY A 427 2.52 2.82 -0.11
N VAL A 428 1.89 2.77 1.07
CA VAL A 428 1.91 3.89 2.02
C VAL A 428 2.17 3.41 3.45
N VAL A 429 3.06 4.13 4.13
CA VAL A 429 3.18 4.16 5.58
C VAL A 429 2.72 5.53 6.04
N ARG A 430 1.55 5.58 6.68
CA ARG A 430 0.98 6.82 7.20
C ARG A 430 1.75 7.30 8.43
N GLY A 431 2.11 8.58 8.43
CA GLY A 431 2.67 9.24 9.59
C GLY A 431 1.61 9.62 10.63
N SER A 432 2.04 10.00 11.82
CA SER A 432 1.16 10.47 12.90
C SER A 432 0.58 11.87 12.66
N GLY A 433 1.10 12.62 11.68
CA GLY A 433 0.62 13.93 11.25
C GLY A 433 1.56 15.10 11.57
N GLY A 434 1.45 16.15 10.75
CA GLY A 434 2.18 17.41 10.91
C GLY A 434 3.69 17.34 10.62
N GLY A 435 4.18 16.25 10.02
CA GLY A 435 5.52 16.13 9.45
C GLY A 435 5.50 16.26 7.92
N LYS A 436 6.68 16.39 7.31
CA LYS A 436 6.84 16.38 5.84
C LYS A 436 6.80 14.97 5.28
N SER A 437 6.19 14.80 4.13
CA SER A 437 6.02 13.52 3.43
C SER A 437 7.05 13.32 2.33
N VAL A 438 7.52 12.08 2.13
CA VAL A 438 8.47 11.74 1.05
C VAL A 438 7.93 10.60 0.18
N MET A 439 8.20 10.68 -1.12
CA MET A 439 7.86 9.66 -2.11
C MET A 439 9.10 8.98 -2.68
N PHE A 440 9.11 7.65 -2.73
CA PHE A 440 10.09 6.85 -3.45
C PHE A 440 9.44 6.34 -4.74
N ASN A 441 9.87 6.85 -5.88
CA ASN A 441 9.28 6.54 -7.18
C ASN A 441 10.23 5.65 -7.99
N GLY A 442 9.67 4.64 -8.65
CA GLY A 442 10.38 3.84 -9.64
C GLY A 442 9.44 3.18 -10.63
N HIS A 443 9.87 3.04 -11.88
CA HIS A 443 9.09 2.40 -12.93
C HIS A 443 9.24 0.88 -12.89
N LEU A 444 8.16 0.18 -13.29
CA LEU A 444 8.05 -1.28 -13.26
C LEU A 444 8.26 -1.89 -14.64
N ASP A 445 8.04 -1.13 -15.70
CA ASP A 445 8.25 -1.57 -17.07
C ASP A 445 9.73 -1.68 -17.41
N THR A 446 10.00 -2.32 -18.54
CA THR A 446 11.34 -2.31 -19.13
C THR A 446 11.20 -2.12 -20.64
N VAL A 447 12.28 -1.73 -21.30
CA VAL A 447 12.39 -1.96 -22.75
C VAL A 447 12.25 -3.44 -23.12
N THR A 448 12.16 -3.71 -24.42
CA THR A 448 12.07 -5.07 -24.97
C THR A 448 13.21 -5.97 -24.47
N ILE A 449 12.87 -7.24 -24.24
CA ILE A 449 13.84 -8.29 -23.93
C ILE A 449 14.53 -8.84 -25.20
N MET A 450 14.05 -8.46 -26.39
CA MET A 450 14.62 -8.89 -27.66
C MET A 450 16.01 -8.30 -27.86
N GLY A 451 16.97 -9.14 -28.27
CA GLY A 451 18.35 -8.72 -28.51
C GLY A 451 19.26 -8.73 -27.28
N TYR A 452 18.76 -9.21 -26.13
CA TYR A 452 19.60 -9.60 -25.00
C TYR A 452 20.36 -10.89 -25.36
N ASP A 453 21.68 -10.95 -25.11
CA ASP A 453 22.52 -12.06 -25.60
C ASP A 453 22.29 -13.37 -24.80
N ASP A 454 22.04 -13.26 -23.48
CA ASP A 454 21.71 -14.37 -22.56
C ASP A 454 20.22 -14.39 -22.15
N ASP A 455 19.86 -15.12 -21.09
CA ASP A 455 18.51 -15.07 -20.51
C ASP A 455 18.24 -13.70 -19.84
N PRO A 456 17.37 -12.85 -20.43
CA PRO A 456 17.10 -11.51 -19.94
C PRO A 456 16.37 -11.50 -18.59
N LEU A 457 15.77 -12.62 -18.18
CA LEU A 457 14.99 -12.73 -16.94
C LEU A 457 15.74 -13.57 -15.88
N SER A 458 17.04 -13.82 -16.07
CA SER A 458 17.76 -14.79 -15.25
C SER A 458 17.87 -14.40 -13.77
N GLY A 459 18.05 -13.10 -13.48
CA GLY A 459 18.34 -12.61 -12.13
C GLY A 459 19.63 -13.21 -11.53
N LYS A 460 20.55 -13.71 -12.36
CA LYS A 460 21.76 -14.39 -11.89
C LYS A 460 22.74 -13.41 -11.26
N ILE A 461 23.42 -13.86 -10.21
CA ILE A 461 24.46 -13.08 -9.55
C ILE A 461 25.82 -13.69 -9.88
N VAL A 462 26.71 -12.87 -10.47
CA VAL A 462 28.08 -13.24 -10.82
C VAL A 462 29.00 -12.09 -10.39
N ASP A 463 30.03 -12.39 -9.60
CA ASP A 463 31.03 -11.41 -9.13
C ASP A 463 30.43 -10.13 -8.51
N GLY A 464 29.35 -10.28 -7.73
CA GLY A 464 28.66 -9.17 -7.06
C GLY A 464 27.78 -8.31 -7.97
N ARG A 465 27.51 -8.75 -9.20
CA ARG A 465 26.61 -8.14 -10.16
C ARG A 465 25.40 -9.02 -10.40
N LEU A 466 24.21 -8.43 -10.36
CA LEU A 466 22.94 -9.08 -10.67
C LEU A 466 22.58 -8.75 -12.12
N TYR A 467 22.44 -9.77 -12.96
CA TYR A 467 22.19 -9.67 -14.40
C TYR A 467 20.72 -9.88 -14.76
N GLY A 468 20.26 -9.11 -15.73
CA GLY A 468 18.96 -9.24 -16.38
C GLY A 468 18.41 -7.90 -16.85
N ARG A 469 17.46 -7.93 -17.78
CA ARG A 469 16.77 -6.74 -18.28
C ARG A 469 16.02 -6.04 -17.15
N GLY A 470 16.26 -4.75 -17.02
CA GLY A 470 15.70 -3.88 -15.98
C GLY A 470 16.30 -4.09 -14.60
N SER A 471 17.36 -4.88 -14.46
CA SER A 471 18.08 -5.03 -13.20
C SER A 471 18.64 -3.68 -12.72
N ALA A 472 19.21 -2.89 -13.63
CA ALA A 472 19.70 -1.55 -13.38
C ALA A 472 18.64 -0.48 -13.72
N ASP A 473 17.80 -0.71 -14.74
CA ASP A 473 16.80 0.26 -15.23
C ASP A 473 15.35 -0.29 -15.16
N MET A 474 14.66 -0.19 -14.02
CA MET A 474 15.17 0.30 -12.73
C MET A 474 14.76 -0.56 -11.53
N LYS A 475 14.58 -1.86 -11.73
CA LYS A 475 14.05 -2.80 -10.71
C LYS A 475 14.94 -2.92 -9.46
N GLY A 476 16.24 -2.66 -9.57
CA GLY A 476 17.13 -2.52 -8.41
C GLY A 476 16.72 -1.38 -7.49
N GLY A 477 16.42 -0.20 -8.05
CA GLY A 477 15.91 0.95 -7.31
C GLY A 477 14.50 0.74 -6.76
N VAL A 478 13.62 0.09 -7.53
CA VAL A 478 12.27 -0.30 -7.08
C VAL A 478 12.34 -1.20 -5.83
N ALA A 479 13.18 -2.24 -5.86
CA ALA A 479 13.37 -3.12 -4.72
C ALA A 479 13.86 -2.36 -3.49
N ALA A 480 14.83 -1.45 -3.66
CA ALA A 480 15.32 -0.61 -2.59
C ALA A 480 14.22 0.29 -1.98
N GLY A 481 13.39 0.92 -2.82
CA GLY A 481 12.25 1.73 -2.38
C GLY A 481 11.19 0.93 -1.62
N MET A 482 10.90 -0.30 -2.06
CA MET A 482 9.97 -1.21 -1.36
C MET A 482 10.50 -1.60 0.03
N ILE A 483 11.79 -1.95 0.14
CA ILE A 483 12.43 -2.27 1.42
C ILE A 483 12.43 -1.04 2.34
N ALA A 484 12.78 0.14 1.82
CA ALA A 484 12.78 1.37 2.60
C ALA A 484 11.38 1.71 3.15
N LEU A 485 10.33 1.56 2.35
CA LEU A 485 8.95 1.71 2.83
C LEU A 485 8.64 0.73 3.97
N ALA A 486 8.98 -0.55 3.82
CA ALA A 486 8.71 -1.54 4.85
C ALA A 486 9.48 -1.28 6.16
N ASN A 487 10.71 -0.77 6.07
CA ASN A 487 11.51 -0.38 7.23
C ASN A 487 10.88 0.79 8.00
N THR A 488 10.32 1.78 7.30
CA THR A 488 9.76 2.98 7.93
C THR A 488 8.49 2.72 8.73
N LYS A 489 7.74 1.64 8.46
CA LYS A 489 6.55 1.22 9.23
C LYS A 489 6.82 1.12 10.74
N LYS A 490 8.05 0.78 11.14
CA LYS A 490 8.43 0.59 12.55
C LYS A 490 8.92 1.88 13.23
N LEU A 491 9.14 2.95 12.46
CA LEU A 491 9.76 4.17 12.97
C LEU A 491 8.75 5.16 13.58
N GLY A 492 7.45 5.00 13.31
CA GLY A 492 6.42 5.90 13.85
C GLY A 492 6.60 7.36 13.42
N LEU A 493 6.87 7.59 12.13
CA LEU A 493 7.19 8.91 11.58
C LEU A 493 6.00 9.88 11.65
N ARG A 494 6.24 11.19 11.55
CA ARG A 494 5.17 12.21 11.54
C ARG A 494 4.62 12.48 10.15
N GLY A 495 5.47 12.41 9.13
CA GLY A 495 5.07 12.51 7.72
C GLY A 495 4.86 11.16 7.07
N ASP A 496 4.03 11.14 6.03
CA ASP A 496 3.77 9.93 5.23
C ASP A 496 5.00 9.55 4.40
N VAL A 497 5.29 8.26 4.33
CA VAL A 497 6.26 7.69 3.37
C VAL A 497 5.47 6.94 2.32
N ILE A 498 5.71 7.27 1.06
CA ILE A 498 4.95 6.75 -0.08
C ILE A 498 5.93 6.06 -1.03
N PHE A 499 5.61 4.86 -1.48
CA PHE A 499 6.29 4.21 -2.59
C PHE A 499 5.36 4.17 -3.80
N THR A 500 5.87 4.49 -4.99
CA THR A 500 5.15 4.41 -6.26
C THR A 500 5.92 3.52 -7.25
N GLY A 501 5.35 2.36 -7.55
CA GLY A 501 5.77 1.49 -8.65
C GLY A 501 4.92 1.81 -9.88
N VAL A 502 5.46 2.58 -10.82
CA VAL A 502 4.70 3.17 -11.93
C VAL A 502 4.88 2.41 -13.24
N ALA A 503 3.88 2.44 -14.11
CA ALA A 503 3.93 1.86 -15.45
C ALA A 503 4.37 2.87 -16.52
N ASP A 504 4.82 2.34 -17.65
CA ASP A 504 4.98 3.02 -18.94
C ASP A 504 6.04 4.14 -19.00
N GLU A 505 7.04 4.18 -18.10
CA GLU A 505 8.10 5.22 -18.12
C GLU A 505 8.92 5.15 -19.42
N GLU A 506 9.26 3.93 -19.86
CA GLU A 506 10.10 3.67 -21.04
C GLU A 506 9.42 4.09 -22.36
N SER A 507 8.16 4.50 -22.31
CA SER A 507 7.41 5.02 -23.46
C SER A 507 6.93 6.45 -23.23
N LEU A 508 5.87 6.63 -22.43
CA LEU A 508 5.17 7.91 -22.31
C LEU A 508 5.02 8.38 -20.86
N SER A 509 5.48 7.64 -19.86
CA SER A 509 5.31 7.92 -18.43
C SER A 509 3.85 8.10 -17.97
N LYS A 510 2.93 7.32 -18.56
CA LYS A 510 1.51 7.41 -18.17
C LYS A 510 1.29 7.02 -16.71
N GLY A 511 2.07 6.10 -16.15
CA GLY A 511 1.90 5.64 -14.77
C GLY A 511 2.10 6.76 -13.74
N THR A 512 3.15 7.57 -13.89
CA THR A 512 3.37 8.73 -13.00
C THR A 512 2.31 9.82 -13.21
N GLU A 513 1.87 10.06 -14.44
CA GLU A 513 0.73 10.95 -14.69
C GLU A 513 -0.56 10.44 -14.00
N ASP A 514 -0.79 9.13 -14.02
CA ASP A 514 -1.97 8.48 -13.46
C ASP A 514 -1.98 8.48 -11.92
N ILE A 515 -0.85 8.22 -11.25
CA ILE A 515 -0.79 8.33 -9.78
C ILE A 515 -0.94 9.80 -9.33
N LEU A 516 -0.38 10.75 -10.08
CA LEU A 516 -0.58 12.17 -9.81
C LEU A 516 -2.03 12.60 -10.07
N ARG A 517 -2.69 12.04 -11.09
CA ARG A 517 -4.12 12.24 -11.36
C ARG A 517 -5.01 11.66 -10.27
N ALA A 518 -4.65 10.49 -9.73
CA ALA A 518 -5.35 9.84 -8.61
C ALA A 518 -5.21 10.63 -7.29
N GLY A 519 -4.30 11.61 -7.22
CA GLY A 519 -4.18 12.55 -6.11
C GLY A 519 -3.00 12.30 -5.19
N TRP A 520 -2.13 11.35 -5.50
CA TRP A 520 -0.93 11.06 -4.69
C TRP A 520 0.05 12.23 -4.73
N ARG A 521 0.47 12.72 -3.56
CA ARG A 521 1.38 13.87 -3.39
C ARG A 521 2.34 13.61 -2.24
N ALA A 522 3.49 14.27 -2.27
CA ALA A 522 4.46 14.34 -1.18
C ALA A 522 5.14 15.72 -1.18
N ASP A 523 5.84 16.09 -0.11
CA ASP A 523 6.64 17.33 -0.07
C ASP A 523 7.92 17.20 -0.90
N ALA A 524 8.48 15.98 -0.96
CA ALA A 524 9.65 15.67 -1.76
C ALA A 524 9.59 14.24 -2.32
N ALA A 525 10.40 13.96 -3.34
CA ALA A 525 10.51 12.64 -3.94
C ALA A 525 11.95 12.27 -4.30
N VAL A 526 12.26 10.97 -4.20
CA VAL A 526 13.48 10.38 -4.77
C VAL A 526 13.05 9.39 -5.85
N VAL A 527 13.47 9.64 -7.09
CA VAL A 527 13.31 8.72 -8.21
C VAL A 527 14.55 7.83 -8.26
N SER A 528 14.36 6.52 -8.06
CA SER A 528 15.45 5.60 -7.70
C SER A 528 16.21 5.02 -8.90
N GLU A 529 16.36 5.82 -9.96
CA GLU A 529 17.04 5.42 -11.21
C GLU A 529 18.50 5.05 -10.98
N SER A 530 19.10 4.27 -11.88
CA SER A 530 20.51 3.95 -11.74
C SER A 530 21.40 5.16 -12.06
N THR A 531 21.80 5.87 -11.00
CA THR A 531 22.63 7.08 -11.08
C THR A 531 24.07 6.85 -10.64
N ASN A 532 24.52 5.60 -10.52
CA ASN A 532 25.85 5.28 -9.99
C ASN A 532 26.12 5.86 -8.60
N LEU A 533 25.07 5.92 -7.76
CA LEU A 533 25.08 6.54 -6.43
C LEU A 533 25.32 8.06 -6.43
N GLU A 534 25.32 8.71 -7.60
CA GLU A 534 25.38 10.17 -7.72
C GLU A 534 24.00 10.79 -7.46
N VAL A 535 23.97 11.93 -6.77
CA VAL A 535 22.73 12.69 -6.52
C VAL A 535 22.50 13.61 -7.71
N ASN A 536 21.57 13.20 -8.57
CA ASN A 536 21.23 13.94 -9.77
C ASN A 536 20.11 14.95 -9.47
N HIS A 537 20.47 16.23 -9.41
CA HIS A 537 19.55 17.33 -9.04
C HIS A 537 18.85 17.99 -10.24
N ALA A 538 19.23 17.62 -11.46
CA ALA A 538 18.68 18.17 -12.69
C ALA A 538 18.75 17.12 -13.80
N HIS A 539 17.86 17.21 -14.79
CA HIS A 539 17.93 16.39 -16.00
C HIS A 539 17.40 17.12 -17.24
N LYS A 540 17.82 16.67 -18.42
CA LYS A 540 17.37 17.25 -19.70
C LYS A 540 15.92 16.87 -20.01
N GLY A 541 15.24 17.76 -20.72
CA GLY A 541 13.97 17.51 -21.40
C GLY A 541 14.21 16.97 -22.80
N TYR A 542 13.12 16.65 -23.52
CA TYR A 542 13.19 16.36 -24.94
C TYR A 542 11.88 16.67 -25.68
N CYS A 543 11.99 16.83 -26.99
CA CYS A 543 10.87 16.97 -27.91
C CYS A 543 11.11 16.11 -29.15
N HIS A 544 10.05 15.51 -29.67
CA HIS A 544 10.04 14.89 -30.99
C HIS A 544 9.31 15.79 -31.99
N ILE A 545 9.96 16.04 -33.11
CA ILE A 545 9.55 16.97 -34.14
C ILE A 545 9.40 16.22 -35.46
N GLU A 546 8.24 16.34 -36.09
CA GLU A 546 7.99 15.88 -37.45
C GLU A 546 8.23 17.04 -38.41
N ILE A 547 9.09 16.84 -39.41
CA ILE A 547 9.36 17.81 -40.48
C ILE A 547 8.88 17.22 -41.79
N LYS A 548 7.90 17.86 -42.43
CA LYS A 548 7.41 17.48 -43.77
C LYS A 548 7.96 18.45 -44.80
N VAL A 549 8.75 17.92 -45.72
CA VAL A 549 9.28 18.64 -46.88
C VAL A 549 8.43 18.29 -48.09
N TYR A 550 7.95 19.31 -48.80
CA TYR A 550 7.02 19.19 -49.91
C TYR A 550 7.74 19.35 -51.25
N GLY A 551 7.27 18.57 -52.22
CA GLY A 551 7.66 18.63 -53.63
C GLY A 551 6.44 18.59 -54.54
N LEU A 552 6.64 18.17 -55.78
CA LEU A 552 5.59 18.05 -56.79
C LEU A 552 5.86 16.80 -57.62
N ALA A 553 4.93 15.85 -57.56
CA ALA A 553 5.06 14.59 -58.30
C ALA A 553 4.98 14.82 -59.81
N ALA A 554 5.91 14.20 -60.52
CA ALA A 554 5.96 14.15 -61.98
C ALA A 554 6.66 12.86 -62.41
N HIS A 555 6.42 12.42 -63.65
CA HIS A 555 7.18 11.32 -64.23
C HIS A 555 8.68 11.67 -64.25
N GLY A 556 9.56 10.72 -63.95
CA GLY A 556 11.01 10.94 -63.78
C GLY A 556 11.72 11.50 -65.01
N SER A 557 11.10 11.42 -66.19
CA SER A 557 11.61 12.05 -67.43
C SER A 557 11.17 13.51 -67.61
N ARG A 558 10.30 14.05 -66.74
CA ARG A 558 9.70 15.39 -66.82
C ARG A 558 10.22 16.29 -65.70
N ALA A 559 11.53 16.50 -65.71
CA ALA A 559 12.22 17.38 -64.75
C ALA A 559 11.71 18.83 -64.78
N ASP A 560 11.06 19.24 -65.88
CA ASP A 560 10.43 20.56 -66.02
C ASP A 560 9.13 20.73 -65.21
N LEU A 561 8.52 19.62 -64.75
CA LEU A 561 7.25 19.63 -64.02
C LEU A 561 7.37 19.18 -62.56
N GLY A 562 8.47 18.52 -62.18
CA GLY A 562 8.64 17.93 -60.86
C GLY A 562 9.43 18.82 -59.90
N ILE A 563 9.12 18.75 -58.61
CA ILE A 563 9.94 19.29 -57.52
C ILE A 563 10.29 18.12 -56.62
N ASP A 564 11.58 17.87 -56.42
CA ASP A 564 12.05 16.69 -55.67
C ASP A 564 12.08 16.97 -54.16
N ALA A 565 11.10 16.40 -53.43
CA ALA A 565 11.03 16.54 -51.98
C ALA A 565 12.24 15.89 -51.25
N ILE A 566 12.84 14.84 -51.78
CA ILE A 566 14.00 14.16 -51.16
C ILE A 566 15.25 15.03 -51.29
N VAL A 567 15.47 15.63 -52.46
CA VAL A 567 16.58 16.59 -52.64
C VAL A 567 16.39 17.81 -51.74
N ASN A 568 15.17 18.36 -51.68
CA ASN A 568 14.83 19.45 -50.76
C ASN A 568 15.07 19.09 -49.29
N ALA A 569 14.75 17.86 -48.87
CA ALA A 569 15.05 17.37 -47.53
C ALA A 569 16.55 17.34 -47.23
N GLY A 570 17.39 17.06 -48.24
CA GLY A 570 18.84 17.17 -48.13
C GLY A 570 19.32 18.58 -47.76
N HIS A 571 18.72 19.63 -48.37
CA HIS A 571 19.04 21.02 -48.03
C HIS A 571 18.66 21.37 -46.59
N PHE A 572 17.50 20.91 -46.13
CA PHE A 572 17.09 21.07 -44.73
C PHE A 572 18.08 20.39 -43.78
N LEU A 573 18.46 19.13 -44.05
CA LEU A 573 19.38 18.37 -43.20
C LEU A 573 20.76 19.01 -43.08
N VAL A 574 21.27 19.63 -44.15
CA VAL A 574 22.54 20.37 -44.11
C VAL A 574 22.45 21.55 -43.15
N GLU A 575 21.37 22.33 -43.21
CA GLU A 575 21.20 23.47 -42.30
C GLU A 575 20.89 23.01 -40.87
N PHE A 576 20.10 21.96 -40.69
CA PHE A 576 19.87 21.30 -39.41
C PHE A 576 21.19 20.84 -38.78
N GLY A 577 22.11 20.25 -39.54
CA GLY A 577 23.43 19.87 -39.05
C GLY A 577 24.29 21.04 -38.57
N LYS A 578 24.14 22.24 -39.17
CA LYS A 578 24.79 23.46 -38.65
C LYS A 578 24.14 23.93 -37.36
N TYR A 579 22.81 23.85 -37.28
CA TYR A 579 22.07 24.15 -36.05
C TYR A 579 22.48 23.23 -34.90
N VAL A 580 22.63 21.91 -35.12
CA VAL A 580 23.11 20.96 -34.10
C VAL A 580 24.47 21.39 -33.53
N LYS A 581 25.41 21.78 -34.38
CA LYS A 581 26.73 22.25 -33.93
C LYS A 581 26.63 23.56 -33.14
N LYS A 582 25.88 24.54 -33.67
CA LYS A 582 25.66 25.82 -32.99
C LYS A 582 25.05 25.64 -31.61
N LEU A 583 24.16 24.67 -31.47
CA LEU A 583 23.51 24.35 -30.22
C LEU A 583 24.50 23.76 -29.19
N GLN A 584 25.41 22.88 -29.63
CA GLN A 584 26.49 22.34 -28.80
C GLN A 584 27.55 23.37 -28.40
N GLU A 585 27.77 24.38 -29.25
CA GLU A 585 28.67 25.51 -29.01
C GLU A 585 27.98 26.67 -28.25
N GLY A 586 26.68 26.55 -27.98
CA GLY A 586 25.83 27.59 -27.40
C GLY A 586 25.97 27.74 -25.88
N HIS A 587 25.12 28.60 -25.31
CA HIS A 587 25.06 28.77 -23.86
C HIS A 587 24.43 27.54 -23.19
N GLY A 588 25.19 26.86 -22.35
CA GLY A 588 24.72 25.71 -21.58
C GLY A 588 24.21 26.07 -20.18
N ASN A 589 23.52 25.13 -19.55
CA ASN A 589 23.29 25.11 -18.11
C ASN A 589 24.55 24.60 -17.39
N GLU A 590 24.85 25.13 -16.21
CA GLU A 590 26.06 24.78 -15.44
C GLU A 590 26.18 23.27 -15.14
N THR A 591 25.05 22.60 -14.89
CA THR A 591 25.02 21.15 -14.62
C THR A 591 24.74 20.33 -15.88
N LEU A 592 23.76 20.73 -16.70
CA LEU A 592 23.29 19.91 -17.83
C LEU A 592 24.06 20.14 -19.14
N GLY A 593 24.96 21.12 -19.18
CA GLY A 593 25.60 21.55 -20.41
C GLY A 593 24.59 22.11 -21.41
N THR A 594 24.82 21.91 -22.70
CA THR A 594 23.97 22.46 -23.77
C THR A 594 22.83 21.52 -24.18
N GLY A 595 21.83 22.07 -24.85
CA GLY A 595 20.90 21.27 -25.62
C GLY A 595 21.61 20.45 -26.71
N THR A 596 20.96 19.38 -27.18
CA THR A 596 21.40 18.60 -28.35
C THR A 596 20.22 18.32 -29.29
N ALA A 597 20.49 18.02 -30.56
CA ALA A 597 19.46 17.58 -31.49
C ALA A 597 20.03 16.58 -32.51
N HIS A 598 19.20 15.68 -33.02
CA HIS A 598 19.56 14.79 -34.13
C HIS A 598 18.32 14.41 -34.96
N ALA A 599 18.53 13.96 -36.19
CA ALA A 599 17.48 13.39 -37.03
C ALA A 599 17.52 11.86 -36.86
N SER A 600 16.41 11.26 -36.43
CA SER A 600 16.31 9.83 -36.11
C SER A 600 15.76 9.00 -37.27
N VAL A 601 14.82 9.56 -38.05
CA VAL A 601 14.17 8.85 -39.17
C VAL A 601 14.03 9.79 -40.37
N ILE A 602 14.22 9.27 -41.59
CA ILE A 602 13.87 9.94 -42.85
C ILE A 602 13.19 8.95 -43.79
N SER A 603 12.09 9.37 -44.44
CA SER A 603 11.36 8.57 -45.43
C SER A 603 10.78 9.48 -46.52
N GLY A 604 10.87 9.07 -47.79
CA GLY A 604 10.33 9.83 -48.92
C GLY A 604 10.36 9.05 -50.23
N GLY A 605 9.42 9.38 -51.13
CA GLY A 605 9.23 8.71 -52.42
C GLY A 605 8.39 7.44 -52.35
N GLU A 606 7.71 7.13 -53.46
CA GLU A 606 6.80 5.97 -53.58
C GLU A 606 7.30 4.95 -54.61
N GLU A 607 8.01 5.39 -55.66
CA GLU A 607 8.51 4.54 -56.73
C GLU A 607 9.74 5.14 -57.42
N LYS A 608 10.42 4.34 -58.25
CA LYS A 608 11.71 4.71 -58.88
C LYS A 608 11.59 5.72 -60.03
N SER A 609 10.43 5.83 -60.66
CA SER A 609 10.24 6.57 -61.91
C SER A 609 9.41 7.83 -61.74
N SER A 610 9.28 8.35 -60.52
CA SER A 610 8.51 9.54 -60.20
C SER A 610 9.26 10.46 -59.24
N TYR A 611 9.11 11.77 -59.44
CA TYR A 611 9.57 12.78 -58.49
C TYR A 611 8.76 12.65 -57.18
N PRO A 612 9.41 12.63 -56.00
CA PRO A 612 8.72 12.47 -54.73
C PRO A 612 7.97 13.75 -54.35
N ALA A 613 6.67 13.64 -54.11
CA ALA A 613 5.85 14.78 -53.66
C ALA A 613 6.06 15.15 -52.18
N GLN A 614 6.60 14.24 -51.37
CA GLN A 614 6.84 14.47 -49.94
C GLN A 614 8.04 13.66 -49.43
N CYS A 615 8.76 14.23 -48.47
CA CYS A 615 9.72 13.56 -47.62
C CYS A 615 9.49 13.98 -46.16
N THR A 616 9.42 13.01 -45.26
CA THR A 616 9.21 13.22 -43.82
C THR A 616 10.51 12.90 -43.06
N ILE A 617 10.89 13.79 -42.15
CA ILE A 617 12.01 13.61 -41.21
C ILE A 617 11.45 13.65 -39.79
N ILE A 618 11.89 12.73 -38.93
CA ILE A 618 11.68 12.81 -37.47
C ILE A 618 12.99 13.23 -36.82
N ALA A 619 12.93 14.26 -35.99
CA ALA A 619 14.05 14.75 -35.20
C ALA A 619 13.74 14.71 -33.70
N GLU A 620 14.76 14.47 -32.89
CA GLU A 620 14.72 14.65 -31.44
C GLU A 620 15.56 15.85 -31.03
N ARG A 621 15.02 16.65 -30.10
CA ARG A 621 15.68 17.83 -29.51
C ARG A 621 15.69 17.70 -27.99
N ARG A 622 16.87 17.62 -27.36
CA ARG A 622 17.06 17.53 -25.89
C ARG A 622 17.17 18.90 -25.22
N THR A 623 16.16 19.34 -24.49
CA THR A 623 16.07 20.70 -23.92
C THR A 623 16.72 20.82 -22.54
N ILE A 624 17.15 22.03 -22.19
CA ILE A 624 17.62 22.40 -20.84
C ILE A 624 16.67 23.44 -20.20
N PRO A 625 16.70 23.68 -18.87
CA PRO A 625 15.82 24.64 -18.21
C PRO A 625 15.80 26.01 -18.91
N GLY A 626 14.61 26.48 -19.27
CA GLY A 626 14.38 27.72 -20.02
C GLY A 626 14.12 27.54 -21.53
N GLU A 627 14.40 26.37 -22.10
CA GLU A 627 14.11 26.05 -23.51
C GLU A 627 12.71 25.42 -23.65
N THR A 628 11.70 26.24 -23.98
CA THR A 628 10.30 25.78 -24.10
C THR A 628 9.97 25.22 -25.50
N ASN A 629 8.82 24.57 -25.64
CA ASN A 629 8.33 24.09 -26.94
C ASN A 629 8.19 25.22 -27.96
N GLU A 630 7.81 26.43 -27.54
CA GLU A 630 7.71 27.60 -28.41
C GLU A 630 9.07 28.04 -28.92
N VAL A 631 10.11 27.96 -28.07
CA VAL A 631 11.49 28.25 -28.47
C VAL A 631 11.94 27.22 -29.50
N VAL A 632 11.76 25.93 -29.22
CA VAL A 632 12.14 24.85 -30.14
C VAL A 632 11.40 24.98 -31.46
N GLN A 633 10.07 25.18 -31.46
CA GLN A 633 9.29 25.35 -32.68
C GLN A 633 9.83 26.51 -33.52
N LYS A 634 10.13 27.64 -32.87
CA LYS A 634 10.72 28.80 -33.55
C LYS A 634 12.08 28.50 -34.17
N GLU A 635 12.94 27.72 -33.51
CA GLU A 635 14.24 27.33 -34.06
C GLU A 635 14.10 26.53 -35.36
N PHE A 636 13.17 25.58 -35.41
CA PHE A 636 12.89 24.80 -36.63
C PHE A 636 12.25 25.66 -37.72
N ASP A 637 11.33 26.56 -37.37
CA ASP A 637 10.74 27.51 -38.31
C ASP A 637 11.80 28.45 -38.92
N ASP A 638 12.78 28.89 -38.12
CA ASP A 638 13.88 29.73 -38.57
C ASP A 638 14.82 28.98 -39.53
N ILE A 639 15.07 27.68 -39.30
CA ILE A 639 15.82 26.81 -40.23
C ILE A 639 15.07 26.72 -41.56
N ILE A 640 13.77 26.41 -41.53
CA ILE A 640 12.92 26.31 -42.73
C ILE A 640 12.92 27.63 -43.50
N ALA A 641 12.71 28.76 -42.81
CA ALA A 641 12.69 30.08 -43.40
C ALA A 641 14.04 30.48 -44.02
N LYS A 642 15.16 30.01 -43.45
CA LYS A 642 16.49 30.22 -44.01
C LYS A 642 16.67 29.42 -45.30
N VAL A 643 16.36 28.13 -45.29
CA VAL A 643 16.49 27.28 -46.49
C VAL A 643 15.58 27.77 -47.61
N ALA A 644 14.34 28.20 -47.30
CA ALA A 644 13.39 28.75 -48.26
C ALA A 644 13.89 30.03 -48.98
N LYS A 645 14.86 30.76 -48.40
CA LYS A 645 15.48 31.93 -49.05
C LYS A 645 16.60 31.54 -50.00
N GLU A 646 17.25 30.40 -49.79
CA GLU A 646 18.44 29.95 -50.52
C GLU A 646 18.09 28.95 -51.63
N VAL A 647 17.03 28.16 -51.45
CA VAL A 647 16.61 27.09 -52.35
C VAL A 647 15.27 27.44 -52.99
N THR A 648 15.25 27.55 -54.32
CA THR A 648 14.03 27.81 -55.09
C THR A 648 13.03 26.66 -54.93
N ASP A 649 11.74 26.99 -54.82
CA ASP A 649 10.63 26.05 -54.65
C ASP A 649 10.69 25.17 -53.39
N PHE A 650 11.54 25.50 -52.41
CA PHE A 650 11.58 24.81 -51.13
C PHE A 650 10.35 25.18 -50.26
N LYS A 651 9.63 24.16 -49.82
CA LYS A 651 8.51 24.28 -48.88
C LYS A 651 8.59 23.17 -47.84
N ALA A 652 8.50 23.52 -46.56
CA ALA A 652 8.45 22.57 -45.47
C ALA A 652 7.62 23.11 -44.30
N GLU A 653 7.19 22.20 -43.42
CA GLU A 653 6.63 22.51 -42.11
C GLU A 653 7.29 21.64 -41.04
N ALA A 654 7.45 22.16 -39.83
CA ALA A 654 7.88 21.41 -38.66
C ALA A 654 6.79 21.45 -37.60
N LYS A 655 6.55 20.33 -36.91
CA LYS A 655 5.56 20.23 -35.84
C LYS A 655 6.09 19.36 -34.71
N ILE A 656 6.17 19.93 -33.51
CA ILE A 656 6.35 19.15 -32.29
C ILE A 656 5.10 18.30 -32.06
N PHE A 657 5.24 16.99 -32.01
CA PHE A 657 4.12 16.07 -31.75
C PHE A 657 4.21 15.38 -30.38
N PHE A 658 5.37 15.44 -29.72
CA PHE A 658 5.56 14.94 -28.37
C PHE A 658 6.67 15.72 -27.65
N SER A 659 6.51 15.95 -26.35
CA SER A 659 7.49 16.69 -25.53
C SER A 659 7.43 16.30 -24.06
N ARG A 660 8.59 16.37 -23.42
CA ARG A 660 8.80 16.16 -21.98
C ARG A 660 9.74 17.25 -21.44
N PRO A 661 9.38 17.99 -20.38
CA PRO A 661 10.16 19.15 -19.94
C PRO A 661 11.45 18.73 -19.20
N PRO A 662 12.47 19.60 -19.17
CA PRO A 662 13.62 19.43 -18.28
C PRO A 662 13.20 19.64 -16.82
N GLN A 663 14.03 19.16 -15.90
CA GLN A 663 13.83 19.36 -14.46
C GLN A 663 15.10 19.93 -13.82
N PHE A 664 14.91 20.75 -12.78
CA PHE A 664 15.98 21.32 -11.98
C PHE A 664 15.53 21.54 -10.53
N THR A 665 16.29 21.01 -9.58
CA THR A 665 16.24 21.32 -8.15
C THR A 665 17.56 22.00 -7.78
N ALA A 666 17.52 23.09 -7.01
CA ALA A 666 18.74 23.79 -6.65
C ALA A 666 19.66 22.92 -5.77
N ALA A 667 20.98 22.95 -6.05
CA ALA A 667 21.97 22.20 -5.29
C ALA A 667 21.99 22.57 -3.79
N ASP A 668 21.64 23.81 -3.46
CA ASP A 668 21.61 24.32 -2.09
C ASP A 668 20.25 24.14 -1.38
N HIS A 669 19.26 23.56 -2.07
CA HIS A 669 17.94 23.27 -1.52
C HIS A 669 18.06 22.36 -0.28
N PRO A 670 17.28 22.59 0.80
CA PRO A 670 17.39 21.81 2.03
C PRO A 670 17.27 20.30 1.84
N PHE A 671 16.38 19.86 0.92
CA PHE A 671 16.23 18.44 0.60
C PHE A 671 17.47 17.87 -0.11
N THR A 672 18.07 18.61 -1.06
CA THR A 672 19.31 18.20 -1.73
C THR A 672 20.45 18.04 -0.74
N LYS A 673 20.60 18.97 0.22
CA LYS A 673 21.64 18.87 1.26
C LYS A 673 21.42 17.67 2.18
N LEU A 674 20.18 17.42 2.60
CA LEU A 674 19.83 16.26 3.43
C LEU A 674 20.17 14.95 2.70
N VAL A 675 19.70 14.79 1.47
CA VAL A 675 19.97 13.58 0.67
C VAL A 675 21.47 13.42 0.47
N SER A 676 22.19 14.48 0.10
CA SER A 676 23.64 14.43 -0.09
C SER A 676 24.41 14.03 1.18
N GLY A 677 23.98 14.50 2.36
CA GLY A 677 24.57 14.10 3.63
C GLY A 677 24.38 12.60 3.91
N ILE A 678 23.18 12.07 3.63
CA ILE A 678 22.85 10.66 3.82
C ILE A 678 23.60 9.78 2.82
N VAL A 679 23.65 10.18 1.54
CA VAL A 679 24.50 9.51 0.53
C VAL A 679 25.96 9.49 0.98
N GLY A 680 26.43 10.60 1.55
CA GLY A 680 27.76 10.70 2.14
C GLY A 680 28.04 9.63 3.19
N SER A 681 27.10 9.50 4.13
CA SER A 681 27.16 8.54 5.24
C SER A 681 27.12 7.09 4.75
N VAL A 682 26.15 6.73 3.92
CA VAL A 682 25.91 5.34 3.51
C VAL A 682 26.95 4.83 2.49
N THR A 683 27.52 5.73 1.69
CA THR A 683 28.58 5.38 0.75
C THR A 683 29.99 5.46 1.34
N GLY A 684 30.15 6.16 2.48
CA GLY A 684 31.44 6.45 3.09
C GLY A 684 32.31 7.40 2.27
N LYS A 685 31.72 8.17 1.34
CA LYS A 685 32.39 9.11 0.42
C LYS A 685 31.52 10.33 0.22
N ASP A 686 32.11 11.49 -0.03
CA ASP A 686 31.34 12.69 -0.35
C ASP A 686 30.39 12.47 -1.53
N ALA A 687 29.13 12.89 -1.38
CA ALA A 687 28.13 12.77 -2.42
C ALA A 687 28.50 13.63 -3.64
N VAL A 688 28.41 13.03 -4.82
CA VAL A 688 28.60 13.74 -6.09
C VAL A 688 27.26 14.32 -6.51
N ILE A 689 27.21 15.65 -6.67
CA ILE A 689 26.06 16.34 -7.28
C ILE A 689 26.28 16.42 -8.78
N ALA A 690 25.38 15.82 -9.55
CA ALA A 690 25.47 15.73 -10.99
C ALA A 690 24.15 16.05 -11.68
N GLY A 691 24.17 16.11 -13.01
CA GLY A 691 22.98 16.27 -13.84
C GLY A 691 22.86 15.10 -14.81
N ALA A 692 21.64 14.59 -14.98
CA ALA A 692 21.38 13.49 -15.88
C ALA A 692 21.15 13.98 -17.33
N PRO A 693 21.83 13.39 -18.33
CA PRO A 693 21.61 13.73 -19.74
C PRO A 693 20.31 13.15 -20.31
N PHE A 694 19.73 12.15 -19.65
CA PHE A 694 18.46 11.51 -19.98
C PHE A 694 17.28 12.20 -19.29
N TRP A 695 16.06 11.76 -19.59
CA TRP A 695 14.83 12.29 -18.99
C TRP A 695 14.25 11.25 -18.03
N THR A 696 13.57 11.69 -16.97
CA THR A 696 12.84 10.80 -16.05
C THR A 696 11.57 11.47 -15.51
N ASP A 697 10.77 10.69 -14.79
CA ASP A 697 9.54 11.10 -14.11
C ASP A 697 9.70 12.26 -13.10
N CYS A 698 10.93 12.61 -12.70
CA CYS A 698 11.21 13.79 -11.86
C CYS A 698 10.53 15.06 -12.37
N ALA A 699 10.50 15.26 -13.69
CA ALA A 699 9.85 16.42 -14.29
C ALA A 699 8.33 16.47 -14.01
N LEU A 700 7.65 15.32 -14.08
CA LEU A 700 6.20 15.22 -13.84
C LEU A 700 5.86 15.49 -12.37
N LEU A 701 6.70 15.00 -11.45
CA LEU A 701 6.58 15.27 -10.03
C LEU A 701 6.78 16.77 -9.72
N ALA A 702 7.80 17.39 -10.32
CA ALA A 702 8.09 18.81 -10.16
C ALA A 702 6.95 19.72 -10.62
N GLU A 703 6.27 19.39 -11.72
CA GLU A 703 5.10 20.13 -12.21
C GLU A 703 3.93 20.17 -11.20
N LYS A 704 3.89 19.22 -10.25
CA LYS A 704 2.89 19.17 -9.17
C LYS A 704 3.40 19.77 -7.86
N GLY A 705 4.57 20.42 -7.87
CA GLY A 705 5.16 21.08 -6.71
C GLY A 705 5.88 20.14 -5.74
N ILE A 706 6.12 18.88 -6.14
CA ILE A 706 6.88 17.91 -5.36
C ILE A 706 8.36 18.16 -5.67
N VAL A 707 9.23 18.29 -4.66
CA VAL A 707 10.66 18.51 -4.88
C VAL A 707 11.35 17.18 -5.23
N PRO A 708 11.80 16.95 -6.48
CA PRO A 708 12.38 15.67 -6.87
C PRO A 708 13.91 15.70 -6.86
N LEU A 709 14.50 14.53 -6.61
CA LEU A 709 15.90 14.20 -6.88
C LEU A 709 15.98 12.81 -7.50
N LEU A 710 17.00 12.57 -8.33
CA LEU A 710 17.32 11.23 -8.81
C LEU A 710 18.49 10.68 -7.98
N TRP A 711 18.32 9.48 -7.43
CA TRP A 711 19.40 8.79 -6.74
C TRP A 711 19.10 7.30 -6.64
N GLY A 712 20.01 6.47 -7.14
CA GLY A 712 19.85 5.02 -7.10
C GLY A 712 21.12 4.25 -7.41
N PRO A 713 21.00 2.94 -7.68
CA PRO A 713 22.14 2.01 -7.61
C PRO A 713 23.14 2.20 -8.74
N THR A 714 24.30 1.56 -8.62
CA THR A 714 25.33 1.48 -9.66
C THR A 714 25.01 0.35 -10.62
N GLY A 715 24.94 0.67 -11.91
CA GLY A 715 24.60 -0.28 -12.96
C GLY A 715 25.09 0.17 -14.33
N GLU A 716 25.15 -0.78 -15.25
CA GLU A 716 25.63 -0.58 -16.62
C GLU A 716 24.80 -1.38 -17.61
N GLY A 717 24.89 -1.03 -18.89
CA GLY A 717 24.27 -1.79 -19.98
C GLY A 717 22.79 -1.48 -20.21
N PHE A 718 22.32 -0.30 -19.82
CA PHE A 718 20.96 0.17 -20.09
C PHE A 718 20.59 -0.04 -21.56
N HIS A 719 19.49 -0.75 -21.80
CA HIS A 719 18.97 -1.09 -23.14
C HIS A 719 19.94 -1.90 -24.02
N GLY A 720 21.07 -2.35 -23.44
CA GLY A 720 22.12 -3.09 -24.10
C GLY A 720 21.85 -4.59 -24.20
N LYS A 721 22.80 -5.31 -24.79
CA LYS A 721 22.77 -6.77 -24.93
C LYS A 721 22.96 -7.53 -23.63
N GLU A 722 23.59 -6.85 -22.68
CA GLU A 722 23.80 -7.26 -21.31
C GLU A 722 23.49 -6.05 -20.43
N GLU A 723 22.90 -6.28 -19.28
CA GLU A 723 22.54 -5.26 -18.29
C GLU A 723 22.73 -5.86 -16.90
N PHE A 724 23.38 -5.12 -16.01
CA PHE A 724 23.57 -5.55 -14.62
C PHE A 724 23.57 -4.38 -13.64
N VAL A 725 23.23 -4.70 -12.39
CA VAL A 725 23.31 -3.81 -11.23
C VAL A 725 24.23 -4.40 -10.16
N HIS A 726 24.99 -3.55 -9.48
CA HIS A 726 25.86 -3.97 -8.38
C HIS A 726 25.06 -4.22 -7.10
N VAL A 727 25.15 -5.45 -6.58
CA VAL A 727 24.39 -5.91 -5.40
C VAL A 727 24.55 -4.98 -4.20
N LYS A 728 25.81 -4.64 -3.86
CA LYS A 728 26.13 -3.75 -2.73
C LYS A 728 25.47 -2.37 -2.87
N SER A 729 25.37 -1.85 -4.10
CA SER A 729 24.77 -0.52 -4.32
C SER A 729 23.25 -0.53 -4.09
N ILE A 730 22.58 -1.66 -4.32
CA ILE A 730 21.15 -1.81 -4.00
C ILE A 730 20.94 -1.71 -2.49
N GLU A 731 21.77 -2.40 -1.69
CA GLU A 731 21.71 -2.37 -0.23
C GLU A 731 21.91 -0.95 0.30
N GLN A 732 22.92 -0.23 -0.23
CA GLN A 732 23.20 1.16 0.12
C GLN A 732 22.02 2.10 -0.21
N VAL A 733 21.37 1.91 -1.36
CA VAL A 733 20.20 2.72 -1.71
C VAL A 733 19.03 2.41 -0.78
N ALA A 734 18.79 1.13 -0.44
CA ALA A 734 17.70 0.76 0.48
C ALA A 734 17.90 1.36 1.89
N GLU A 735 19.14 1.34 2.39
CA GLU A 735 19.53 1.98 3.65
C GLU A 735 19.35 3.50 3.59
N GLY A 736 19.92 4.17 2.58
CA GLY A 736 19.84 5.62 2.49
C GLY A 736 18.42 6.14 2.22
N LEU A 737 17.57 5.41 1.46
CA LEU A 737 16.15 5.76 1.34
C LEU A 737 15.43 5.64 2.69
N THR A 738 15.75 4.62 3.50
CA THR A 738 15.21 4.49 4.86
C THR A 738 15.62 5.69 5.73
N ASP A 739 16.88 6.09 5.68
CA ASP A 739 17.42 7.23 6.45
C ASP A 739 16.84 8.57 5.98
N ILE A 740 16.63 8.75 4.67
CA ILE A 740 16.00 9.94 4.10
C ILE A 740 14.59 10.09 4.68
N ALA A 741 13.79 9.03 4.70
CA ALA A 741 12.47 9.07 5.34
C ALA A 741 12.58 9.34 6.84
N ALA A 742 13.51 8.68 7.54
CA ALA A 742 13.69 8.85 8.97
C ALA A 742 14.07 10.28 9.37
N GLU A 743 14.88 10.98 8.58
CA GLU A 743 15.28 12.37 8.87
C GLU A 743 14.26 13.38 8.36
N PHE A 744 13.75 13.21 7.14
CA PHE A 744 12.85 14.17 6.50
C PHE A 744 11.44 14.16 7.13
N CYS A 745 10.92 12.98 7.50
CA CYS A 745 9.57 12.82 8.03
C CYS A 745 9.47 12.99 9.56
N VAL A 746 10.57 13.25 10.27
CA VAL A 746 10.63 13.39 11.75
C VAL A 746 10.88 14.83 12.21
N LEU A 747 11.04 15.78 11.30
CA LEU A 747 11.52 17.12 11.68
C LEU A 747 10.45 17.97 12.38
N VAL A 748 10.33 17.77 13.69
CA VAL A 748 9.89 18.75 14.67
C VAL A 748 11.05 18.97 15.63
N THR A 749 11.61 20.19 15.57
CA THR A 749 12.75 20.58 16.41
C THR A 749 12.45 20.29 17.90
N ALA A 750 13.46 19.92 18.70
CA ALA A 750 13.26 19.70 20.14
C ALA A 750 12.63 20.92 20.82
N LEU A 751 12.95 22.11 20.30
CA LEU A 751 12.31 23.38 20.67
C LEU A 751 10.80 23.42 20.38
N GLN A 752 10.38 23.02 19.19
CA GLN A 752 8.97 23.00 18.82
C GLN A 752 8.20 21.95 19.62
N ARG A 753 8.81 20.77 19.87
CA ARG A 753 8.24 19.74 20.74
C ARG A 753 8.09 20.24 22.18
N TYR A 754 9.11 20.90 22.71
CA TYR A 754 9.09 21.50 24.05
C TYR A 754 7.99 22.56 24.19
N LYS A 755 7.85 23.47 23.22
CA LYS A 755 6.81 24.51 23.22
C LYS A 755 5.40 23.89 23.14
N GLU A 756 5.19 22.94 22.24
CA GLU A 756 3.90 22.27 22.07
C GLU A 756 3.48 21.47 23.32
N ASP A 757 4.41 20.77 23.97
CA ASP A 757 4.14 20.01 25.19
C ASP A 757 3.84 20.93 26.38
N THR A 758 4.57 22.04 26.50
CA THR A 758 4.36 23.06 27.54
C THR A 758 2.97 23.70 27.41
N ASN A 759 2.57 24.05 26.18
CA ASN A 759 1.22 24.55 25.88
C ASN A 759 0.13 23.50 26.13
N SER A 760 0.42 22.22 25.86
CA SER A 760 -0.53 21.13 26.10
C SER A 760 -0.78 20.89 27.59
N VAL A 761 0.26 20.93 28.43
CA VAL A 761 0.13 20.87 29.90
C VAL A 761 -0.73 22.04 30.40
N ALA A 762 -0.45 23.25 29.94
CA ALA A 762 -1.19 24.44 30.34
C ALA A 762 -2.66 24.40 29.90
N GLY A 763 -2.92 24.00 28.65
CA GLY A 763 -4.26 23.89 28.09
C GLY A 763 -5.10 22.83 28.79
N TRP A 764 -4.52 21.68 29.16
CA TRP A 764 -5.22 20.68 29.94
C TRP A 764 -5.56 21.18 31.35
N LEU A 765 -4.60 21.83 32.05
CA LEU A 765 -4.84 22.40 33.36
C LEU A 765 -5.94 23.47 33.33
N ALA A 766 -5.87 24.40 32.38
CA ALA A 766 -6.81 25.51 32.25
C ALA A 766 -8.22 25.02 31.87
N SER A 767 -8.35 24.21 30.83
CA SER A 767 -9.65 23.69 30.38
C SER A 767 -10.30 22.79 31.44
N THR A 768 -9.51 21.91 32.08
CA THR A 768 -10.01 21.02 33.14
C THR A 768 -10.40 21.81 34.39
N ALA A 769 -9.57 22.74 34.87
CA ALA A 769 -9.93 23.53 36.04
C ALA A 769 -11.19 24.39 35.79
N LYS A 770 -11.30 25.00 34.59
CA LYS A 770 -12.46 25.79 34.14
C LYS A 770 -13.74 24.97 34.08
N ALA A 771 -13.70 23.77 33.50
CA ALA A 771 -14.85 22.86 33.42
C ALA A 771 -15.43 22.50 34.80
N TYR A 772 -14.61 22.55 35.86
CA TYR A 772 -15.02 22.25 37.22
C TYR A 772 -15.26 23.49 38.10
N GLY A 773 -15.25 24.71 37.53
CA GLY A 773 -15.66 25.94 38.21
C GLY A 773 -14.52 26.83 38.73
N TYR A 774 -13.27 26.52 38.39
CA TYR A 774 -12.13 27.41 38.64
C TYR A 774 -12.12 28.56 37.62
N LYS A 775 -11.82 29.79 38.04
CA LYS A 775 -11.63 30.94 37.13
C LYS A 775 -10.13 31.20 37.00
N PRO A 776 -9.44 30.66 35.98
CA PRO A 776 -8.03 30.95 35.79
C PRO A 776 -7.85 32.44 35.44
N GLN A 777 -6.81 33.09 35.99
CA GLN A 777 -6.45 34.44 35.58
C GLN A 777 -5.84 34.33 34.18
N THR A 778 -6.64 34.56 33.16
CA THR A 778 -6.19 34.52 31.76
C THR A 778 -6.24 35.93 31.20
N THR A 779 -5.21 36.33 30.47
CA THR A 779 -5.20 37.56 29.68
C THR A 779 -5.50 37.21 28.24
N GLU A 780 -6.40 37.96 27.59
CA GLU A 780 -6.55 37.87 26.13
C GLU A 780 -5.19 38.22 25.50
N SER A 781 -4.71 37.38 24.60
CA SER A 781 -3.47 37.68 23.87
C SER A 781 -3.67 38.98 23.09
N ASP A 782 -2.84 39.99 23.32
CA ASP A 782 -2.81 41.21 22.51
C ASP A 782 -2.57 40.80 21.05
N THR A 783 -3.63 40.83 20.25
CA THR A 783 -3.48 40.71 18.80
C THR A 783 -2.72 41.93 18.36
N ARG A 784 -1.43 41.77 18.01
CA ARG A 784 -0.66 42.80 17.30
C ARG A 784 -1.49 43.22 16.09
N GLN A 785 -2.12 44.39 16.18
CA GLN A 785 -2.84 44.98 15.05
C GLN A 785 -1.82 45.29 13.96
N GLU A 786 -1.73 44.43 12.96
CA GLU A 786 -1.22 44.83 11.67
C GLU A 786 -2.11 45.96 11.13
N SER A 787 -1.52 47.11 10.85
CA SER A 787 -2.21 48.27 10.30
C SER A 787 -2.85 47.91 8.95
N SER A 788 -4.17 47.68 8.96
CA SER A 788 -4.90 47.37 7.73
C SER A 788 -4.87 48.55 6.75
N GLY A 789 -4.15 48.36 5.64
CA GLY A 789 -4.25 49.23 4.48
C GLY A 789 -5.69 49.23 3.93
N ARG A 790 -6.22 50.42 3.68
CA ARG A 790 -7.60 50.66 3.27
C ARG A 790 -7.87 50.07 1.87
N LEU A 791 -8.46 48.88 1.78
CA LEU A 791 -8.90 48.26 0.52
C LEU A 791 -9.96 49.15 -0.18
N LYS A 792 -9.72 49.51 -1.44
CA LYS A 792 -10.67 50.18 -2.34
C LYS A 792 -11.09 49.23 -3.47
N GLY A 793 -12.31 49.41 -3.99
CA GLY A 793 -12.78 48.72 -5.20
C GLY A 793 -13.33 47.31 -4.98
N SER A 794 -13.42 46.53 -6.06
CA SER A 794 -14.14 45.24 -6.19
C SER A 794 -13.88 44.23 -5.06
N ALA A 795 -12.72 44.30 -4.40
CA ALA A 795 -12.37 43.53 -3.21
C ALA A 795 -13.39 43.65 -2.05
N ARG A 796 -14.05 44.81 -1.89
CA ARG A 796 -15.10 45.03 -0.87
C ARG A 796 -16.40 44.29 -1.20
N LYS A 797 -16.65 43.97 -2.47
CA LYS A 797 -17.86 43.26 -2.95
C LYS A 797 -17.69 41.74 -2.88
N GLU A 798 -16.48 41.23 -3.10
CA GLU A 798 -16.15 39.81 -2.90
C GLU A 798 -16.13 39.42 -1.43
N ALA A 799 -15.59 40.27 -0.55
CA ALA A 799 -15.61 40.03 0.89
C ALA A 799 -17.04 39.92 1.48
N LYS A 800 -18.02 40.62 0.89
CA LYS A 800 -19.43 40.55 1.31
C LYS A 800 -20.17 39.31 0.79
N LYS A 801 -19.68 38.66 -0.27
CA LYS A 801 -20.27 37.42 -0.83
C LYS A 801 -19.79 36.14 -0.13
N LYS A 802 -18.64 36.19 0.56
CA LYS A 802 -18.12 35.05 1.37
C LYS A 802 -18.73 34.92 2.78
N ALA A 803 -19.58 35.86 3.20
CA ALA A 803 -20.08 35.94 4.58
C ALA A 803 -21.47 35.31 4.83
N SER A 804 -21.89 34.30 4.06
CA SER A 804 -23.18 33.59 4.26
C SER A 804 -23.05 32.09 4.55
N GLY A 805 -21.90 31.64 5.05
CA GLY A 805 -21.73 30.32 5.67
C GLY A 805 -21.64 30.46 7.19
N SER A 806 -22.20 29.51 7.93
CA SER A 806 -22.24 29.47 9.41
C SER A 806 -20.93 29.96 10.05
N GLN A 807 -20.99 31.11 10.74
CA GLN A 807 -19.87 31.58 11.56
C GLN A 807 -19.61 30.57 12.67
N LYS A 808 -18.55 29.78 12.56
CA LYS A 808 -17.86 29.26 13.75
C LYS A 808 -17.35 30.48 14.52
N GLU A 809 -17.64 30.56 15.82
CA GLU A 809 -17.09 31.58 16.70
C GLU A 809 -15.55 31.63 16.56
N PRO A 810 -14.93 32.82 16.61
CA PRO A 810 -13.48 32.93 16.61
C PRO A 810 -12.91 32.19 17.84
N ALA A 811 -11.93 31.32 17.63
CA ALA A 811 -11.20 30.67 18.71
C ALA A 811 -10.35 31.73 19.43
N ASN A 812 -10.78 32.15 20.62
CA ASN A 812 -10.00 33.05 21.45
C ASN A 812 -8.76 32.33 21.98
N THR A 813 -7.59 32.97 21.87
CA THR A 813 -6.34 32.49 22.47
C THR A 813 -6.10 33.24 23.78
N TYR A 814 -5.83 32.49 24.85
CA TYR A 814 -5.60 33.04 26.18
C TYR A 814 -4.23 32.62 26.70
N THR A 815 -3.50 33.56 27.27
CA THR A 815 -2.24 33.29 27.94
C THR A 815 -2.51 32.84 29.37
N VAL A 816 -1.91 31.72 29.78
CA VAL A 816 -1.97 31.16 31.14
C VAL A 816 -0.67 31.54 31.87
N PRO A 817 -0.76 32.36 32.93
CA PRO A 817 0.40 32.71 33.75
C PRO A 817 0.95 31.47 34.47
N ILE A 818 2.27 31.33 34.49
CA ILE A 818 2.97 30.19 35.13
C ILE A 818 2.57 30.05 36.61
N LYS A 819 2.39 31.17 37.31
CA LYS A 819 1.97 31.22 38.72
C LYS A 819 0.63 30.50 39.00
N ASP A 820 -0.21 30.30 37.99
CA ASP A 820 -1.56 29.74 38.14
C ASP A 820 -1.60 28.21 37.93
N PHE A 821 -0.50 27.61 37.48
CA PHE A 821 -0.42 26.17 37.21
C PHE A 821 -0.67 25.33 38.46
N VAL A 822 0.04 25.63 39.56
CA VAL A 822 -0.09 24.92 40.85
C VAL A 822 -1.47 25.13 41.50
N PRO A 823 -2.02 26.36 41.56
CA PRO A 823 -3.41 26.58 41.98
C PRO A 823 -4.44 25.75 41.20
N MET A 824 -4.32 25.65 39.87
CA MET A 824 -5.21 24.84 39.04
C MET A 824 -5.06 23.34 39.34
N ALA A 825 -3.82 22.84 39.44
CA ALA A 825 -3.54 21.45 39.76
C ALA A 825 -4.11 21.03 41.12
N ASN A 826 -3.92 21.87 42.15
CA ASN A 826 -4.49 21.65 43.49
C ASN A 826 -6.02 21.65 43.47
N TYR A 827 -6.63 22.54 42.69
CA TYR A 827 -8.08 22.59 42.54
C TYR A 827 -8.62 21.31 41.91
N ILE A 828 -7.99 20.82 40.84
CA ILE A 828 -8.33 19.57 40.16
C ILE A 828 -8.19 18.38 41.12
N ALA A 829 -7.08 18.32 41.88
CA ALA A 829 -6.82 17.25 42.85
C ALA A 829 -7.83 17.21 44.01
N ALA A 830 -8.39 18.35 44.41
CA ALA A 830 -9.37 18.46 45.48
C ALA A 830 -10.78 17.96 45.09
N GLN A 831 -11.07 17.76 43.80
CA GLN A 831 -12.38 17.30 43.33
C GLN A 831 -12.60 15.81 43.62
N ARG A 832 -13.57 15.50 44.48
CA ARG A 832 -13.87 14.11 44.90
C ARG A 832 -15.19 13.54 44.35
N LYS A 833 -16.06 14.36 43.75
CA LYS A 833 -17.35 13.94 43.18
C LYS A 833 -17.76 14.81 41.97
N PRO A 834 -17.52 14.37 40.72
CA PRO A 834 -16.77 13.16 40.33
C PRO A 834 -15.27 13.33 40.56
N ARG A 835 -14.55 12.22 40.80
CA ARG A 835 -13.08 12.21 40.86
C ARG A 835 -12.54 12.37 39.44
N ILE A 836 -11.66 13.36 39.24
CA ILE A 836 -11.02 13.62 37.94
C ILE A 836 -9.85 12.64 37.79
N GLN A 837 -9.86 11.82 36.74
CA GLN A 837 -8.72 10.97 36.39
C GLN A 837 -7.77 11.76 35.48
N VAL A 838 -6.48 11.73 35.80
CA VAL A 838 -5.44 12.33 34.96
C VAL A 838 -5.10 11.33 33.85
N PRO A 839 -5.15 11.70 32.55
CA PRO A 839 -4.76 10.81 31.47
C PRO A 839 -3.28 10.38 31.56
N ASP A 840 -2.96 9.15 31.13
CA ASP A 840 -1.57 8.67 30.97
C ASP A 840 -0.73 9.64 30.11
N SER A 841 -1.38 10.24 29.10
CA SER A 841 -0.79 11.25 28.23
C SER A 841 -0.34 12.50 28.97
N PHE A 842 -1.12 12.98 29.96
CA PHE A 842 -0.75 14.15 30.74
C PHE A 842 0.44 13.85 31.66
N ALA A 843 0.41 12.70 32.36
CA ALA A 843 1.49 12.29 33.25
C ALA A 843 2.83 12.16 32.50
N THR A 844 2.80 11.54 31.31
CA THR A 844 4.00 11.41 30.49
C THR A 844 4.46 12.75 29.89
N THR A 845 3.52 13.61 29.47
CA THR A 845 3.85 14.92 28.89
C THR A 845 4.48 15.84 29.94
N ILE A 846 3.93 15.89 31.17
CA ILE A 846 4.50 16.75 32.21
C ILE A 846 5.88 16.27 32.69
N ASP A 847 6.09 14.96 32.81
CA ASP A 847 7.41 14.39 33.14
C ASP A 847 8.45 14.70 32.05
N ARG A 848 8.04 14.66 30.78
CA ARG A 848 8.90 15.03 29.66
C ARG A 848 9.25 16.52 29.67
N VAL A 849 8.29 17.42 29.90
CA VAL A 849 8.57 18.88 29.99
C VAL A 849 9.50 19.18 31.18
N ILE A 850 9.29 18.53 32.33
CA ILE A 850 10.18 18.66 33.49
C ILE A 850 11.59 18.18 33.14
N TYR A 851 11.72 17.01 32.49
CA TYR A 851 13.00 16.46 32.10
C TYR A 851 13.75 17.37 31.12
N GLU A 852 13.10 17.78 30.03
CA GLU A 852 13.71 18.61 28.99
C GLU A 852 14.13 20.00 29.50
N ARG A 853 13.38 20.57 30.46
CA ARG A 853 13.72 21.87 31.04
C ARG A 853 14.75 21.78 32.19
N SER A 854 14.78 20.67 32.92
CA SER A 854 15.73 20.45 34.05
C SER A 854 17.11 19.94 33.60
N SER A 855 17.19 19.27 32.45
CA SER A 855 18.43 18.75 31.86
C SER A 855 19.51 19.83 31.65
N PHE A 856 19.09 21.06 31.32
CA PHE A 856 19.96 22.23 31.15
C PHE A 856 20.69 22.64 32.44
N ARG A 857 20.01 22.60 33.60
CA ARG A 857 20.58 23.00 34.91
C ARG A 857 21.68 22.05 35.38
N ARG A 858 21.51 20.76 35.09
CA ARG A 858 22.52 19.72 35.35
C ARG A 858 23.80 20.00 34.57
N LEU A 859 23.68 20.39 33.31
CA LEU A 859 24.81 20.67 32.42
C LEU A 859 25.60 21.94 32.79
N LEU A 860 24.91 23.03 33.17
CA LEU A 860 25.55 24.28 33.58
C LEU A 860 26.33 24.14 34.90
N ALA A 861 25.77 23.43 35.88
CA ALA A 861 26.42 23.15 37.16
C ALA A 861 27.67 22.27 37.00
N GLU A 862 27.63 21.33 36.05
CA GLU A 862 28.76 20.45 35.71
C GLU A 862 29.89 21.16 34.95
N GLN A 863 29.61 22.30 34.29
CA GLN A 863 30.58 23.12 33.54
C GLN A 863 31.15 24.30 34.35
N GLY A 864 30.76 24.45 35.63
CA GLY A 864 31.28 25.48 36.52
C GLY A 864 30.88 26.91 36.15
N VAL A 865 29.80 27.08 35.39
CA VAL A 865 29.28 28.41 35.00
C VAL A 865 28.42 28.95 36.14
N GLU A 866 28.85 30.06 36.77
CA GLU A 866 28.01 30.78 37.73
C GLU A 866 26.84 31.45 37.00
N VAL A 867 25.63 30.95 37.23
CA VAL A 867 24.39 31.49 36.66
C VAL A 867 24.01 32.76 37.41
N ASN A 868 23.51 33.77 36.68
CA ASN A 868 22.98 35.00 37.27
C ASN A 868 21.83 34.67 38.25
N GLU A 869 22.01 35.00 39.54
CA GLU A 869 21.04 34.67 40.62
C GLU A 869 19.61 35.12 40.33
N THR A 870 19.42 36.18 39.53
CA THR A 870 18.11 36.74 39.21
C THR A 870 17.38 35.94 38.11
N ALA A 871 18.12 35.38 37.15
CA ALA A 871 17.59 34.55 36.07
C ALA A 871 17.44 33.07 36.50
N ASP A 872 18.37 32.57 37.33
CA ASP A 872 18.29 31.24 37.96
C ASP A 872 17.04 31.11 38.83
N GLN A 873 16.61 32.22 39.47
CA GLN A 873 15.36 32.27 40.21
C GLN A 873 14.13 32.06 39.33
N SER A 874 14.06 32.62 38.11
CA SER A 874 12.91 32.42 37.20
C SER A 874 12.89 31.05 36.53
N HIS A 875 14.05 30.54 36.11
CA HIS A 875 14.16 29.23 35.45
C HIS A 875 13.88 28.07 36.42
N ALA A 876 14.54 28.09 37.60
CA ALA A 876 14.28 27.13 38.65
C ALA A 876 12.85 27.26 39.21
N TYR A 877 12.26 28.46 39.16
CA TYR A 877 10.87 28.67 39.53
C TYR A 877 9.91 27.89 38.61
N PHE A 878 10.06 27.94 37.29
CA PHE A 878 9.12 27.23 36.41
C PHE A 878 9.24 25.70 36.51
N VAL A 879 10.46 25.15 36.62
CA VAL A 879 10.65 23.71 36.87
C VAL A 879 9.98 23.28 38.19
N ARG A 880 10.20 24.05 39.27
CA ARG A 880 9.53 23.79 40.57
C ARG A 880 8.01 23.87 40.47
N VAL A 881 7.49 24.77 39.64
CA VAL A 881 6.05 24.88 39.37
C VAL A 881 5.52 23.61 38.70
N LEU A 882 6.19 23.10 37.66
CA LEU A 882 5.78 21.87 36.98
C LEU A 882 5.89 20.63 37.88
N GLU A 883 6.96 20.53 38.67
CA GLU A 883 7.12 19.47 39.69
C GLU A 883 6.00 19.53 40.74
N ALA A 884 5.65 20.73 41.20
CA ALA A 884 4.56 20.93 42.15
C ALA A 884 3.18 20.58 41.54
N VAL A 885 2.96 20.84 40.25
CA VAL A 885 1.76 20.37 39.52
C VAL A 885 1.70 18.85 39.49
N ARG A 886 2.82 18.19 39.16
CA ARG A 886 2.88 16.73 39.12
C ARG A 886 2.56 16.12 40.49
N GLU A 887 3.18 16.62 41.55
CA GLU A 887 2.93 16.10 42.91
C GLU A 887 1.49 16.35 43.37
N ALA A 888 0.91 17.52 43.05
CA ALA A 888 -0.49 17.81 43.37
C ALA A 888 -1.46 16.82 42.70
N LEU A 889 -1.19 16.43 41.46
CA LEU A 889 -2.04 15.53 40.66
C LEU A 889 -1.74 14.04 40.85
N ARG A 890 -0.61 13.69 41.49
CA ARG A 890 -0.15 12.32 41.74
C ARG A 890 -1.21 11.37 42.31
N PRO A 891 -2.09 11.77 43.25
CA PRO A 891 -3.16 10.89 43.75
C PRO A 891 -4.20 10.50 42.69
N ASN A 892 -4.28 11.24 41.59
CA ASN A 892 -5.24 11.04 40.49
C ASN A 892 -4.57 10.56 39.19
N MET A 893 -3.25 10.35 39.21
CA MET A 893 -2.50 9.77 38.10
C MET A 893 -2.59 8.24 38.08
N PRO A 894 -2.51 7.61 36.90
CA PRO A 894 -2.39 6.17 36.73
C PRO A 894 -1.11 5.65 37.42
N LYS A 895 -1.19 4.46 38.01
CA LYS A 895 -0.05 3.85 38.72
C LYS A 895 0.96 3.31 37.70
N THR A 896 1.97 4.10 37.35
CA THR A 896 3.09 3.64 36.52
C THR A 896 4.04 2.73 37.33
N ALA A 897 4.66 1.76 36.65
CA ALA A 897 5.59 0.81 37.25
C ALA A 897 6.95 1.48 37.57
N LYS A 898 7.28 1.53 38.87
CA LYS A 898 8.59 1.81 39.51
C LYS A 898 9.31 3.13 39.15
N ASP A 899 9.21 4.08 40.08
CA ASP A 899 10.19 5.15 40.35
C ASP A 899 11.62 4.54 40.40
N LYS A 900 12.44 4.78 39.38
CA LYS A 900 13.91 4.66 39.48
C LYS A 900 14.49 6.05 39.27
N SER A 901 14.97 6.64 40.35
CA SER A 901 15.80 7.84 40.30
C SER A 901 17.06 7.56 39.47
N PRO A 902 17.38 8.39 38.45
CA PRO A 902 18.64 8.26 37.72
C PRO A 902 19.80 8.55 38.67
N GLN A 903 20.76 7.63 38.75
CA GLN A 903 21.99 7.86 39.51
C GLN A 903 22.89 8.89 38.79
N PRO A 904 23.61 9.74 39.53
CA PRO A 904 24.48 10.75 38.95
C PRO A 904 25.74 10.11 38.35
N ASN A 905 25.89 10.21 37.03
CA ASN A 905 27.18 9.96 36.37
C ASN A 905 28.13 11.12 36.69
N THR A 906 29.37 10.79 37.06
CA THR A 906 30.41 11.79 37.39
C THR A 906 31.07 12.32 36.10
N PRO A 907 31.41 13.62 36.00
CA PRO A 907 31.96 14.17 34.76
C PRO A 907 33.47 13.87 34.63
N ARG A 908 33.90 13.45 33.44
CA ARG A 908 35.32 13.40 33.04
C ARG A 908 35.62 14.59 32.12
N SER A 909 36.74 15.28 32.36
CA SER A 909 37.10 16.51 31.65
C SER A 909 37.45 16.26 30.17
N LEU A 910 37.22 17.29 29.35
CA LEU A 910 37.44 17.39 27.89
C LEU A 910 38.86 17.01 27.38
N ALA A 911 39.80 16.67 28.25
CA ALA A 911 41.22 16.47 27.90
C ALA A 911 41.66 15.00 27.82
N GLN A 912 40.79 14.01 28.04
CA GLN A 912 41.16 12.58 28.00
C GLN A 912 40.27 11.80 27.04
N ASN A 913 40.47 12.01 25.73
CA ASN A 913 39.60 11.49 24.67
C ASN A 913 39.97 10.11 24.08
N PHE A 914 40.92 9.33 24.61
CA PHE A 914 41.34 8.11 23.89
C PHE A 914 41.70 6.86 24.70
N ASP A 915 41.43 6.79 26.01
CA ASP A 915 41.72 5.57 26.77
C ASP A 915 40.51 5.05 27.56
N VAL A 916 40.05 3.88 27.12
CA VAL A 916 39.06 2.96 27.74
C VAL A 916 37.60 3.20 27.34
N LEU A 917 37.27 2.62 26.17
CA LEU A 917 35.94 2.20 25.74
C LEU A 917 35.27 1.29 26.79
N ALA A 918 34.16 1.74 27.35
CA ALA A 918 33.06 0.88 27.78
C ALA A 918 31.77 1.67 27.60
N LEU A 919 31.01 1.34 26.56
CA LEU A 919 29.65 1.87 26.34
C LEU A 919 28.73 1.32 27.44
N GLU A 920 27.95 2.19 28.07
CA GLU A 920 26.68 1.79 28.68
C GLU A 920 25.57 2.07 27.65
N GLU A 921 24.89 1.00 27.21
CA GLU A 921 23.76 1.08 26.29
C GLU A 921 22.50 1.64 27.00
N PRO A 922 21.69 2.46 26.31
CA PRO A 922 20.35 2.81 26.81
C PRO A 922 19.51 1.55 26.99
N SER A 923 18.64 1.49 28.02
CA SER A 923 17.77 0.33 28.17
C SER A 923 16.80 0.22 27.00
N GLN A 924 16.55 -1.01 26.56
CA GLN A 924 15.65 -1.28 25.44
C GLN A 924 14.23 -0.76 25.67
N GLU A 925 13.81 -0.59 26.92
CA GLU A 925 12.52 0.03 27.28
C GLU A 925 12.48 1.54 26.96
N PHE A 926 13.61 2.25 27.03
CA PHE A 926 13.69 3.67 26.68
C PHE A 926 13.68 3.88 25.16
N LEU A 927 14.38 3.01 24.42
CA LEU A 927 14.37 3.03 22.95
C LEU A 927 13.03 2.57 22.35
N ASN A 928 12.24 1.82 23.11
CA ASN A 928 10.93 1.29 22.69
C ASN A 928 9.73 2.09 23.23
N ALA A 929 9.93 3.24 23.88
CA ALA A 929 8.81 4.05 24.38
C ALA A 929 8.06 4.69 23.18
N PRO A 930 6.76 4.40 22.96
CA PRO A 930 6.01 5.00 21.85
C PRO A 930 5.88 6.51 22.03
N GLU A 931 5.77 7.26 20.93
CA GLU A 931 5.37 8.66 20.99
C GLU A 931 3.96 8.78 21.59
N VAL A 932 3.89 9.39 22.78
CA VAL A 932 2.66 9.52 23.55
C VAL A 932 1.76 10.61 22.97
N GLU A 933 0.50 10.28 22.70
CA GLU A 933 -0.56 11.23 22.33
C GLU A 933 -0.64 12.36 23.38
N ARG A 934 -0.71 13.62 22.97
CA ARG A 934 -0.76 14.76 23.91
C ARG A 934 -2.11 14.85 24.64
N PRO A 935 -2.14 15.36 25.89
CA PRO A 935 -3.40 15.51 26.62
C PRO A 935 -4.33 16.47 25.88
N LYS A 936 -5.51 15.96 25.50
CA LYS A 936 -6.57 16.74 24.85
C LYS A 936 -7.28 17.62 25.87
N GLN A 937 -7.67 18.83 25.47
CA GLN A 937 -8.57 19.66 26.25
C GLN A 937 -9.94 18.98 26.40
N MET A 938 -10.72 19.33 27.43
CA MET A 938 -12.08 18.79 27.58
C MET A 938 -12.96 19.21 26.38
N ALA A 939 -13.73 18.27 25.83
CA ALA A 939 -14.44 18.37 24.54
C ALA A 939 -15.50 19.50 24.40
N GLN A 940 -15.67 20.35 25.41
CA GLN A 940 -16.58 21.49 25.41
C GLN A 940 -15.85 22.86 25.43
N ASP A 941 -14.51 22.89 25.45
CA ASP A 941 -13.72 24.12 25.44
C ASP A 941 -13.04 24.33 24.07
N ASN A 942 -13.51 25.28 23.28
CA ASN A 942 -12.93 25.64 21.97
C ASN A 942 -11.83 26.71 22.09
N THR A 943 -11.21 26.82 23.26
CA THR A 943 -10.31 27.91 23.63
C THR A 943 -8.85 27.48 23.51
N THR A 944 -8.00 28.26 22.82
CA THR A 944 -6.57 27.95 22.76
C THR A 944 -5.87 28.57 23.98
N TYR A 945 -5.05 27.78 24.68
CA TYR A 945 -4.32 28.23 25.86
C TYR A 945 -2.82 28.12 25.58
N GLU A 946 -2.10 29.21 25.77
CA GLU A 946 -0.64 29.28 25.60
C GLU A 946 0.02 29.70 26.91
N VAL A 947 1.23 29.24 27.17
CA VAL A 947 1.97 29.66 28.38
C VAL A 947 2.56 31.04 28.15
N GLU A 948 2.56 31.87 29.20
CA GLU A 948 3.25 33.15 29.21
C GLU A 948 4.72 33.00 28.79
N GLU A 949 5.15 33.73 27.75
CA GLU A 949 6.54 33.71 27.29
C GLU A 949 7.43 34.40 28.33
N GLN A 950 8.44 33.67 28.83
CA GLN A 950 9.50 34.25 29.64
C GLN A 950 10.63 34.70 28.70
N GLU A 951 10.88 36.01 28.62
CA GLU A 951 11.99 36.58 27.85
C GLU A 951 13.26 36.68 28.71
N SER A 952 13.72 35.56 29.27
CA SER A 952 14.96 35.52 30.06
C SER A 952 16.17 35.07 29.22
N LEU A 953 17.38 35.46 29.66
CA LEU A 953 18.63 34.97 29.06
C LEU A 953 18.72 33.43 29.14
N ASP A 954 18.19 32.83 30.20
CA ASP A 954 18.17 31.38 30.40
C ASP A 954 17.18 30.68 29.47
N ASP A 955 16.08 31.33 29.06
CA ASP A 955 15.20 30.81 28.00
C ASP A 955 15.90 30.85 26.64
N ALA A 956 16.61 31.94 26.33
CA ALA A 956 17.42 32.01 25.11
C ALA A 956 18.55 30.96 25.09
N LEU A 957 19.17 30.68 26.24
CA LEU A 957 20.18 29.63 26.39
C LEU A 957 19.58 28.22 26.41
N THR A 958 18.37 28.03 26.93
CA THR A 958 17.62 26.75 26.85
C THR A 958 17.24 26.45 25.40
N VAL A 959 16.77 27.46 24.66
CA VAL A 959 16.52 27.39 23.21
C VAL A 959 17.81 27.00 22.47
N TRP A 960 18.92 27.67 22.76
CA TRP A 960 20.23 27.32 22.20
C TRP A 960 20.67 25.91 22.60
N HIS A 961 20.45 25.47 23.83
CA HIS A 961 20.78 24.12 24.30
C HIS A 961 19.97 23.03 23.62
N LEU A 962 18.65 23.21 23.45
CA LEU A 962 17.80 22.28 22.70
C LEU A 962 18.26 22.18 21.23
N LEU A 963 18.66 23.30 20.64
CA LEU A 963 19.29 23.33 19.30
C LEU A 963 20.65 22.61 19.29
N MET A 964 21.44 22.69 20.37
CA MET A 964 22.71 21.98 20.51
C MET A 964 22.54 20.49 20.84
N ILE A 965 21.45 20.07 21.50
CA ILE A 965 21.07 18.66 21.66
C ILE A 965 20.70 18.08 20.30
N ASP A 966 19.92 18.81 19.51
CA ASP A 966 19.61 18.40 18.14
C ASP A 966 20.90 18.29 17.31
N ALA A 967 21.83 19.25 17.44
CA ALA A 967 23.16 19.17 16.84
C ALA A 967 24.04 18.01 17.41
N GLY A 968 23.89 17.68 18.69
CA GLY A 968 24.58 16.58 19.37
C GLY A 968 24.07 15.21 18.94
N LYS A 969 22.76 15.03 18.78
CA LYS A 969 22.15 13.81 18.21
C LYS A 969 22.58 13.59 16.77
N ILE A 970 22.72 14.66 16.00
CA ILE A 970 23.31 14.64 14.66
C ILE A 970 24.78 14.20 14.75
N ARG A 971 25.55 14.72 15.69
CA ARG A 971 26.97 14.36 15.90
C ARG A 971 27.19 12.93 16.42
N ASP A 972 26.34 12.44 17.31
CA ASP A 972 26.47 11.10 17.88
C ASP A 972 26.05 10.02 16.87
N ARG A 973 25.16 10.35 15.92
CA ARG A 973 24.94 9.55 14.70
C ARG A 973 26.19 9.52 13.80
N ILE A 974 26.92 10.62 13.70
CA ILE A 974 28.20 10.70 12.97
C ILE A 974 29.33 9.93 13.69
N ALA A 975 29.22 9.65 14.99
CA ALA A 975 30.22 8.90 15.76
C ALA A 975 29.91 7.40 15.92
N TRP A 976 28.70 6.96 15.53
CA TRP A 976 28.30 5.55 15.48
C TRP A 976 28.60 4.91 14.11
N VAL A 977 28.57 5.71 13.04
CA VAL A 977 29.23 5.42 11.75
C VAL A 977 30.74 5.58 11.93
#